data_AF-A0A841FBV3-F1
#
_entry.id   AF-A0A841FBV3-F1
#
_cell.length_a   1.000
_cell.length_b   1.000
_cell.length_c   1.000
_cell.angle_alpha   90.00
_cell.angle_beta   90.00
_cell.angle_gamma   90.00
#
_symmetry.space_group_name_H-M   'P 1'
#
loop_
_entity.id
_entity.type
_entity.pdbx_description
1 polymer ?
#
loop_
_entity_poly.entity_id
_entity_poly.type
_entity_poly.pdbx_seq_one_letter_code
_entity_poly.pdbx_strand_id
1 'polypeptide(L)'
;MTRNERYAGSVLLAAAGDMDWERVTTALGDVLAGILERLTELPGGLLETVLRHGLDAQLAALIRRDPENTDLHTRIAGTCPCGMETLLTLPHEAQGLLLSSPPERACWHGPDGLREGMLHHPERWQVEAANVLRAPFPELVRHAVDSLYLSEAERHRARLAIHTLEGTEPPPGLAARTALLEGTTGLIEELRTAPDHLHRDAIGKRGVIEWPTVIEAHRRKPFSGMLVDVLAARPDCSEDALLAFYRTDSAVVVRSAHRVHPGLLTAPASVPAPDKAVAGLITRLVEENGHAALIAAEARPAPAVLAAVLRRSASPAWKPLTDELAALVTERLGEDPRAWDRMRARLRRFDGSITELFTDAPRRSGRAAGAGQPGAERAALAGLLSVTDTVVQMTVLAELDAPTTALLLSESPFRADWIDHLTSYGTPAQQALLAARPELSAAELGRLLDLGEPLVDARVFKHPNCDRPLRERVLARRLDPAFRLELRRLGRDDWHPRDAVVCADTEVQWSILQSQRVRGEVPQLRMLLNVWRHRGTERLVEFHGELKAHATDPRRPAFLATVDHALRDLLAIGDEAAAVDSLSARVAHGESARGQVAALRDPAVDPVALLAESHLWHWPEILAAHREEPFRDDVFGRFAHVDDCPADIRAESERVLVGLSPAERAILGGAESGAVVGKNPLSHRYEERAWIRRALTAGRLSTTDLLLHARPAVGALRLIGELIEDPPPAFDAARARATLSDMVRHTLGTDQDAWILAVRLLDEFDGPVAALLATAATVMGTEGR
;
A
#
# COMPACT_ATOMS: atom_id res chain seq x y z
N MET A 1 -4.76 -28.04 -19.24
CA MET A 1 -5.37 -26.88 -18.56
C MET A 1 -4.43 -25.70 -18.42
N THR A 2 -4.87 -24.55 -18.93
CA THR A 2 -4.36 -23.21 -18.61
C THR A 2 -4.69 -22.79 -17.17
N ARG A 3 -4.18 -21.61 -16.76
CA ARG A 3 -4.48 -21.01 -15.45
C ARG A 3 -5.97 -20.64 -15.27
N ASN A 4 -6.71 -20.35 -16.34
CA ASN A 4 -8.11 -19.93 -16.24
C ASN A 4 -9.01 -21.13 -15.88
N GLU A 5 -8.85 -22.27 -16.56
CA GLU A 5 -9.65 -23.48 -16.29
C GLU A 5 -9.39 -24.03 -14.89
N ARG A 6 -8.13 -24.07 -14.43
CA ARG A 6 -7.78 -24.53 -13.07
C ARG A 6 -8.55 -23.77 -12.00
N TYR A 7 -8.71 -22.47 -12.20
CA TYR A 7 -9.41 -21.57 -11.28
C TYR A 7 -10.94 -21.62 -11.45
N ALA A 8 -11.47 -21.73 -12.67
CA ALA A 8 -12.89 -21.98 -12.88
C ALA A 8 -13.34 -23.34 -12.29
N GLY A 9 -12.49 -24.37 -12.43
CA GLY A 9 -12.67 -25.68 -11.83
C GLY A 9 -12.58 -25.65 -10.30
N SER A 10 -11.72 -24.82 -9.69
CA SER A 10 -11.67 -24.70 -8.24
C SER A 10 -12.91 -23.99 -7.68
N VAL A 11 -13.40 -22.94 -8.35
CA VAL A 11 -14.70 -22.32 -8.02
C VAL A 11 -15.85 -23.34 -8.13
N LEU A 12 -15.86 -24.18 -9.17
CA LEU A 12 -16.90 -25.18 -9.37
C LEU A 12 -16.85 -26.33 -8.34
N LEU A 13 -15.65 -26.86 -8.03
CA LEU A 13 -15.50 -27.91 -7.00
C LEU A 13 -15.73 -27.37 -5.58
N ALA A 14 -15.37 -26.12 -5.28
CA ALA A 14 -15.68 -25.50 -3.99
C ALA A 14 -17.21 -25.37 -3.76
N ALA A 15 -17.99 -25.20 -4.83
CA ALA A 15 -19.44 -25.16 -4.75
C ALA A 15 -20.11 -26.53 -4.53
N ALA A 16 -19.36 -27.64 -4.65
CA ALA A 16 -19.91 -28.99 -4.72
C ALA A 16 -20.57 -29.48 -3.42
N GLY A 17 -20.01 -29.13 -2.27
CA GLY A 17 -20.37 -29.72 -0.98
C GLY A 17 -19.86 -31.16 -0.82
N ASP A 18 -20.56 -31.94 0.01
CA ASP A 18 -20.22 -33.34 0.26
C ASP A 18 -20.74 -34.24 -0.88
N MET A 19 -19.86 -35.09 -1.43
CA MET A 19 -20.19 -36.15 -2.38
C MET A 19 -19.30 -37.38 -2.15
N ASP A 20 -19.62 -38.49 -2.82
CA ASP A 20 -18.64 -39.56 -2.99
C ASP A 20 -17.56 -39.11 -3.99
N TRP A 21 -16.41 -38.71 -3.45
CA TRP A 21 -15.27 -38.24 -4.23
C TRP A 21 -14.48 -39.37 -4.90
N GLU A 22 -14.71 -40.67 -4.61
CA GLU A 22 -13.79 -41.77 -5.01
C GLU A 22 -13.69 -41.88 -6.52
N ARG A 23 -14.85 -41.93 -7.18
CA ARG A 23 -14.96 -42.00 -8.63
C ARG A 23 -14.52 -40.70 -9.31
N VAL A 24 -14.86 -39.55 -8.73
CA VAL A 24 -14.50 -38.22 -9.25
C VAL A 24 -12.99 -38.01 -9.23
N THR A 25 -12.33 -38.39 -8.14
CA THR A 25 -10.88 -38.36 -7.97
C THR A 25 -10.19 -39.22 -9.04
N THR A 26 -10.64 -40.47 -9.17
CA THR A 26 -10.10 -41.45 -10.12
C THR A 26 -10.24 -40.98 -11.57
N ALA A 27 -11.41 -40.44 -11.94
CA ALA A 27 -11.73 -40.13 -13.33
C ALA A 27 -11.30 -38.71 -13.79
N LEU A 28 -11.08 -37.76 -12.89
CA LEU A 28 -10.50 -36.46 -13.26
C LEU A 28 -8.98 -36.53 -13.41
N GLY A 29 -8.27 -37.38 -12.67
CA GLY A 29 -6.82 -37.55 -12.79
C GLY A 29 -6.06 -36.22 -12.70
N ASP A 30 -5.19 -35.95 -13.67
CA ASP A 30 -4.37 -34.72 -13.75
C ASP A 30 -5.19 -33.43 -13.84
N VAL A 31 -6.46 -33.49 -14.30
CA VAL A 31 -7.37 -32.34 -14.31
C VAL A 31 -7.66 -31.88 -12.88
N LEU A 32 -7.89 -32.83 -11.96
CA LEU A 32 -8.07 -32.53 -10.54
C LEU A 32 -6.78 -32.02 -9.90
N ALA A 33 -5.61 -32.54 -10.29
CA ALA A 33 -4.33 -32.02 -9.80
C ALA A 33 -4.16 -30.52 -10.09
N GLY A 34 -4.46 -30.08 -11.32
CA GLY A 34 -4.43 -28.66 -11.66
C GLY A 34 -5.44 -27.81 -10.88
N ILE A 35 -6.57 -28.38 -10.46
CA ILE A 35 -7.61 -27.68 -9.68
C ILE A 35 -7.25 -27.61 -8.19
N LEU A 36 -6.68 -28.67 -7.61
CA LEU A 36 -6.26 -28.74 -6.20
C LEU A 36 -5.29 -27.60 -5.84
N GLU A 37 -4.34 -27.28 -6.72
CA GLU A 37 -3.42 -26.13 -6.59
C GLU A 37 -4.12 -24.75 -6.48
N ARG A 38 -5.43 -24.67 -6.73
CA ARG A 38 -6.23 -23.43 -6.77
C ARG A 38 -7.46 -23.45 -5.87
N LEU A 39 -7.66 -24.49 -5.07
CA LEU A 39 -8.74 -24.55 -4.08
C LEU A 39 -8.32 -23.80 -2.80
N THR A 40 -8.96 -22.67 -2.52
CA THR A 40 -8.82 -21.94 -1.24
C THR A 40 -9.18 -22.85 -0.07
N GLU A 41 -10.29 -23.58 -0.18
CA GLU A 41 -10.79 -24.56 0.79
C GLU A 41 -10.98 -25.91 0.09
N LEU A 42 -10.67 -27.02 0.77
CA LEU A 42 -10.95 -28.37 0.28
C LEU A 42 -12.35 -28.80 0.70
N PRO A 43 -13.23 -29.26 -0.22
CA PRO A 43 -14.52 -29.84 0.11
C PRO A 43 -14.42 -31.01 1.10
N GLY A 44 -15.49 -31.22 1.87
CA GLY A 44 -15.61 -32.32 2.82
C GLY A 44 -15.36 -33.68 2.15
N GLY A 45 -14.51 -34.49 2.76
CA GLY A 45 -14.13 -35.82 2.27
C GLY A 45 -13.16 -35.85 1.07
N LEU A 46 -12.97 -34.76 0.31
CA LEU A 46 -12.07 -34.79 -0.87
C LEU A 46 -10.64 -35.16 -0.48
N LEU A 47 -10.11 -34.58 0.61
CA LEU A 47 -8.78 -34.88 1.12
C LEU A 47 -8.61 -36.38 1.46
N GLU A 48 -9.55 -36.93 2.24
CA GLU A 48 -9.56 -38.34 2.66
C GLU A 48 -9.52 -39.31 1.47
N THR A 49 -10.15 -38.90 0.37
CA THR A 49 -10.30 -39.70 -0.84
C THR A 49 -9.12 -39.56 -1.78
N VAL A 50 -8.58 -38.36 -1.99
CA VAL A 50 -7.31 -38.16 -2.73
C VAL A 50 -6.18 -38.90 -2.03
N LEU A 51 -6.15 -38.91 -0.69
CA LEU A 51 -5.18 -39.69 0.08
C LEU A 51 -5.29 -41.20 -0.16
N ARG A 52 -6.50 -41.75 -0.34
CA ARG A 52 -6.74 -43.21 -0.44
C ARG A 52 -6.78 -43.74 -1.88
N HIS A 53 -7.17 -42.93 -2.86
CA HIS A 53 -7.40 -43.32 -4.26
C HIS A 53 -6.79 -42.35 -5.29
N GLY A 54 -6.11 -41.29 -4.86
CA GLY A 54 -5.58 -40.26 -5.75
C GLY A 54 -4.36 -40.71 -6.55
N LEU A 55 -4.16 -40.06 -7.69
CA LEU A 55 -2.94 -40.23 -8.49
C LEU A 55 -1.80 -39.37 -7.92
N ASP A 56 -0.56 -39.79 -8.18
CA ASP A 56 0.68 -39.09 -7.78
C ASP A 56 0.64 -37.57 -8.07
N ALA A 57 0.12 -37.17 -9.23
CA ALA A 57 -0.03 -35.75 -9.60
C ALA A 57 -0.98 -34.97 -8.66
N GLN A 58 -2.04 -35.61 -8.17
CA GLN A 58 -3.04 -35.01 -7.26
C GLN A 58 -2.47 -34.89 -5.83
N LEU A 59 -1.70 -35.88 -5.39
CA LEU A 59 -0.97 -35.84 -4.12
C LEU A 59 0.12 -34.75 -4.15
N ALA A 60 0.90 -34.64 -5.24
CA ALA A 60 1.86 -33.55 -5.43
C ALA A 60 1.19 -32.16 -5.51
N ALA A 61 -0.03 -32.07 -6.05
CA ALA A 61 -0.81 -30.84 -6.06
C ALA A 61 -1.30 -30.42 -4.65
N LEU A 62 -1.65 -31.37 -3.78
CA LEU A 62 -1.96 -31.08 -2.37
C LEU A 62 -0.74 -30.53 -1.61
N ILE A 63 0.46 -31.06 -1.88
CA ILE A 63 1.72 -30.57 -1.31
C ILE A 63 2.00 -29.13 -1.77
N ARG A 64 1.89 -28.85 -3.08
CA ARG A 64 2.06 -27.49 -3.64
C ARG A 64 1.03 -26.48 -3.12
N ARG A 65 -0.17 -26.94 -2.73
CA ARG A 65 -1.23 -26.11 -2.15
C ARG A 65 -0.91 -25.67 -0.71
N ASP A 66 -0.31 -26.55 0.09
CA ASP A 66 -0.18 -26.38 1.54
C ASP A 66 1.18 -26.89 2.08
N PRO A 67 2.31 -26.28 1.67
CA PRO A 67 3.67 -26.82 1.85
C PRO A 67 4.21 -26.80 3.29
N GLU A 68 3.47 -26.23 4.24
CA GLU A 68 3.81 -26.24 5.68
C GLU A 68 3.02 -27.29 6.47
N ASN A 69 2.07 -27.99 5.83
CA ASN A 69 1.14 -28.89 6.51
C ASN A 69 1.73 -30.29 6.75
N THR A 70 2.40 -30.44 7.90
CA THR A 70 3.08 -31.69 8.27
C THR A 70 2.14 -32.88 8.52
N ASP A 71 0.88 -32.66 8.90
CA ASP A 71 -0.12 -33.74 8.96
C ASP A 71 -0.43 -34.25 7.55
N LEU A 72 -0.82 -33.35 6.64
CA LEU A 72 -1.07 -33.65 5.24
C LEU A 72 0.11 -34.43 4.62
N HIS A 73 1.34 -33.96 4.81
CA HIS A 73 2.54 -34.61 4.31
C HIS A 73 2.77 -36.00 4.91
N THR A 74 2.48 -36.19 6.20
CA THR A 74 2.58 -37.51 6.85
C THR A 74 1.52 -38.48 6.36
N ARG A 75 0.33 -37.99 6.06
CA ARG A 75 -0.77 -38.79 5.52
C ARG A 75 -0.52 -39.18 4.06
N ILE A 76 0.00 -38.27 3.24
CA ILE A 76 0.45 -38.57 1.86
C ILE A 76 1.63 -39.54 1.88
N ALA A 77 2.64 -39.33 2.73
CA ALA A 77 3.75 -40.27 2.91
C ALA A 77 3.26 -41.67 3.30
N GLY A 78 2.23 -41.75 4.15
CA GLY A 78 1.54 -42.97 4.52
C GLY A 78 0.95 -43.76 3.34
N THR A 79 0.48 -43.09 2.28
CA THR A 79 -0.16 -43.74 1.11
C THR A 79 0.68 -43.74 -0.17
N CYS A 80 1.77 -42.95 -0.20
CA CYS A 80 2.65 -42.69 -1.36
C CYS A 80 3.01 -43.94 -2.21
N PRO A 81 2.57 -43.98 -3.49
CA PRO A 81 3.04 -44.94 -4.50
C PRO A 81 4.49 -44.67 -4.94
N CYS A 82 5.06 -45.59 -5.72
CA CYS A 82 6.39 -45.45 -6.31
C CYS A 82 6.28 -44.65 -7.62
N GLY A 83 6.72 -43.38 -7.66
CA GLY A 83 6.64 -42.54 -8.88
C GLY A 83 6.49 -41.04 -8.60
N MET A 84 5.82 -40.68 -7.50
CA MET A 84 5.63 -39.32 -6.98
C MET A 84 6.87 -38.43 -7.06
N GLU A 85 8.03 -39.02 -6.80
CA GLU A 85 9.34 -38.38 -6.73
C GLU A 85 9.72 -37.64 -8.02
N THR A 86 9.14 -38.03 -9.16
CA THR A 86 9.34 -37.38 -10.46
C THR A 86 8.48 -36.13 -10.69
N LEU A 87 7.40 -35.96 -9.91
CA LEU A 87 6.37 -34.92 -10.06
C LEU A 87 6.50 -33.76 -9.05
N LEU A 88 7.45 -33.88 -8.10
CA LEU A 88 7.86 -32.82 -7.20
C LEU A 88 8.89 -31.96 -7.93
N THR A 89 8.59 -30.68 -8.13
CA THR A 89 9.42 -29.80 -9.00
C THR A 89 10.19 -28.73 -8.25
N LEU A 90 9.81 -28.42 -7.01
CA LEU A 90 10.43 -27.38 -6.17
C LEU A 90 10.96 -27.96 -4.85
N PRO A 91 11.99 -27.32 -4.23
CA PRO A 91 12.65 -27.83 -3.02
C PRO A 91 11.72 -28.15 -1.84
N HIS A 92 10.73 -27.30 -1.62
CA HIS A 92 9.76 -27.44 -0.51
C HIS A 92 8.74 -28.56 -0.75
N GLU A 93 8.49 -28.95 -2.01
CA GLU A 93 7.60 -30.08 -2.34
C GLU A 93 8.23 -31.41 -1.89
N ALA A 94 9.55 -31.55 -2.09
CA ALA A 94 10.34 -32.71 -1.65
C ALA A 94 10.47 -32.78 -0.12
N GLN A 95 10.67 -31.63 0.53
CA GLN A 95 10.88 -31.49 1.98
C GLN A 95 9.79 -32.15 2.82
N GLY A 96 8.50 -31.96 2.48
CA GLY A 96 7.39 -32.52 3.25
C GLY A 96 7.41 -34.05 3.31
N LEU A 97 7.55 -34.68 2.14
CA LEU A 97 7.56 -36.14 2.02
C LEU A 97 8.82 -36.78 2.61
N LEU A 98 9.98 -36.13 2.44
CA LEU A 98 11.27 -36.60 2.93
C LEU A 98 11.30 -36.78 4.47
N LEU A 99 10.55 -35.94 5.20
CA LEU A 99 10.52 -35.95 6.66
C LEU A 99 9.56 -36.97 7.27
N SER A 100 8.52 -37.39 6.53
CA SER A 100 7.42 -38.23 7.08
C SER A 100 7.34 -39.65 6.51
N SER A 101 8.24 -40.04 5.62
CA SER A 101 8.17 -41.33 4.90
C SER A 101 8.96 -42.45 5.59
N PRO A 102 8.44 -43.70 5.66
CA PRO A 102 9.23 -44.83 6.18
C PRO A 102 10.41 -45.16 5.24
N PRO A 103 11.65 -45.26 5.75
CA PRO A 103 12.84 -45.47 4.91
C PRO A 103 12.90 -46.87 4.29
N GLU A 104 12.22 -47.84 4.90
CA GLU A 104 12.14 -49.24 4.48
C GLU A 104 11.49 -49.45 3.10
N ARG A 105 10.81 -48.43 2.54
CA ARG A 105 10.07 -48.58 1.27
C ARG A 105 11.02 -48.63 0.08
N ALA A 106 10.87 -49.68 -0.74
CA ALA A 106 11.72 -49.92 -1.91
C ALA A 106 11.73 -48.79 -2.96
N CYS A 107 10.72 -47.90 -3.01
CA CYS A 107 10.69 -46.75 -3.93
C CYS A 107 11.90 -45.82 -3.76
N TRP A 108 12.26 -45.46 -2.52
CA TRP A 108 13.39 -44.57 -2.23
C TRP A 108 14.75 -45.15 -2.66
N HIS A 109 14.83 -46.47 -2.84
CA HIS A 109 16.04 -47.20 -3.24
C HIS A 109 16.00 -47.64 -4.72
N GLY A 110 14.97 -47.25 -5.47
CA GLY A 110 14.93 -47.38 -6.92
C GLY A 110 15.80 -46.31 -7.61
N PRO A 111 16.30 -46.56 -8.84
CA PRO A 111 17.19 -45.63 -9.55
C PRO A 111 16.55 -44.27 -9.85
N ASP A 112 15.21 -44.21 -9.92
CA ASP A 112 14.44 -42.98 -10.14
C ASP A 112 13.81 -42.42 -8.84
N GLY A 113 14.08 -43.03 -7.68
CA GLY A 113 13.54 -42.62 -6.38
C GLY A 113 14.18 -41.34 -5.83
N LEU A 114 13.47 -40.59 -4.98
CA LEU A 114 13.91 -39.26 -4.53
C LEU A 114 15.29 -39.28 -3.86
N ARG A 115 15.61 -40.35 -3.13
CA ARG A 115 16.92 -40.50 -2.48
C ARG A 115 18.05 -40.64 -3.51
N GLU A 116 17.95 -41.52 -4.49
CA GLU A 116 18.96 -41.59 -5.57
C GLU A 116 18.98 -40.29 -6.41
N GLY A 117 17.81 -39.72 -6.70
CA GLY A 117 17.68 -38.43 -7.38
C GLY A 117 18.30 -37.25 -6.63
N MET A 118 18.29 -37.25 -5.29
CA MET A 118 18.94 -36.25 -4.44
C MET A 118 20.44 -36.53 -4.23
N LEU A 119 20.87 -37.80 -4.26
CA LEU A 119 22.29 -38.18 -4.21
C LEU A 119 23.03 -37.86 -5.51
N HIS A 120 22.37 -38.01 -6.66
CA HIS A 120 22.97 -37.82 -7.98
C HIS A 120 22.74 -36.43 -8.59
N HIS A 121 21.68 -35.71 -8.18
CA HIS A 121 21.35 -34.36 -8.69
C HIS A 121 21.02 -33.35 -7.57
N PRO A 122 21.88 -33.17 -6.54
CA PRO A 122 21.59 -32.26 -5.42
C PRO A 122 21.30 -30.82 -5.85
N GLU A 123 21.89 -30.36 -6.96
CA GLU A 123 21.68 -29.04 -7.56
C GLU A 123 20.24 -28.80 -8.06
N ARG A 124 19.52 -29.87 -8.44
CA ARG A 124 18.11 -29.82 -8.86
C ARG A 124 17.19 -29.55 -7.68
N TRP A 125 17.56 -30.01 -6.49
CA TRP A 125 16.63 -30.12 -5.36
C TRP A 125 16.73 -28.98 -4.35
N GLN A 126 17.88 -28.31 -4.20
CA GLN A 126 18.12 -27.14 -3.32
C GLN A 126 17.44 -27.20 -1.93
N VAL A 127 17.24 -28.40 -1.37
CA VAL A 127 16.52 -28.58 -0.11
C VAL A 127 17.33 -27.95 1.02
N GLU A 128 16.68 -27.18 1.88
CA GLU A 128 17.34 -26.65 3.07
C GLU A 128 18.01 -27.77 3.84
N ALA A 129 19.31 -27.62 4.10
CA ALA A 129 20.13 -28.73 4.61
C ALA A 129 19.58 -29.30 5.93
N ALA A 130 18.94 -28.46 6.75
CA ALA A 130 18.27 -28.86 7.99
C ALA A 130 17.20 -29.95 7.82
N ASN A 131 16.58 -30.06 6.65
CA ASN A 131 15.57 -31.07 6.34
C ASN A 131 16.20 -32.35 5.80
N VAL A 132 17.25 -32.25 4.97
CA VAL A 132 18.04 -33.42 4.55
C VAL A 132 18.71 -34.10 5.76
N LEU A 133 19.14 -33.31 6.75
CA LEU A 133 19.68 -33.82 8.02
C LEU A 133 18.65 -34.43 8.98
N ARG A 134 17.36 -34.33 8.67
CA ARG A 134 16.25 -34.98 9.39
C ARG A 134 15.65 -36.14 8.58
N ALA A 135 16.10 -36.35 7.34
CA ALA A 135 15.63 -37.42 6.49
C ALA A 135 16.01 -38.79 7.10
N PRO A 136 15.15 -39.81 7.01
CA PRO A 136 15.42 -41.14 7.60
C PRO A 136 16.38 -41.99 6.74
N PHE A 137 17.15 -41.38 5.83
CA PHE A 137 18.02 -42.03 4.87
C PHE A 137 19.49 -41.69 5.17
N PRO A 138 20.28 -42.60 5.77
CA PRO A 138 21.63 -42.27 6.20
C PRO A 138 22.56 -41.93 5.02
N GLU A 139 22.29 -42.39 3.79
CA GLU A 139 23.03 -41.95 2.59
C GLU A 139 22.83 -40.46 2.29
N LEU A 140 21.60 -39.95 2.37
CA LEU A 140 21.33 -38.53 2.15
C LEU A 140 21.97 -37.67 3.23
N VAL A 141 21.93 -38.13 4.48
CA VAL A 141 22.58 -37.44 5.60
C VAL A 141 24.11 -37.45 5.44
N ARG A 142 24.72 -38.56 4.97
CA ARG A 142 26.16 -38.64 4.63
C ARG A 142 26.50 -37.69 3.47
N HIS A 143 25.77 -37.77 2.36
CA HIS A 143 25.99 -36.89 1.19
C HIS A 143 25.84 -35.40 1.54
N ALA A 144 24.86 -35.03 2.38
CA ALA A 144 24.68 -33.66 2.86
C ALA A 144 25.86 -33.18 3.72
N VAL A 145 26.48 -34.05 4.52
CA VAL A 145 27.67 -33.74 5.34
C VAL A 145 28.90 -33.45 4.48
N ASP A 146 29.04 -34.14 3.36
CA ASP A 146 30.20 -34.03 2.48
C ASP A 146 30.02 -32.93 1.41
N SER A 147 28.77 -32.63 1.01
CA SER A 147 28.47 -31.77 -0.15
C SER A 147 27.85 -30.40 0.18
N LEU A 148 27.24 -30.21 1.36
CA LEU A 148 26.59 -28.94 1.73
C LEU A 148 27.41 -28.14 2.75
N TYR A 149 27.26 -26.81 2.73
CA TYR A 149 27.86 -25.93 3.72
C TYR A 149 27.09 -25.99 5.05
N LEU A 150 27.32 -27.05 5.80
CA LEU A 150 26.76 -27.27 7.14
C LEU A 150 27.60 -26.60 8.24
N SER A 151 26.96 -26.14 9.31
CA SER A 151 27.70 -25.75 10.53
C SER A 151 28.33 -26.97 11.25
N GLU A 152 29.21 -26.73 12.23
CA GLU A 152 29.81 -27.83 13.00
C GLU A 152 28.74 -28.60 13.80
N ALA A 153 27.75 -27.89 14.35
CA ALA A 153 26.61 -28.47 15.05
C ALA A 153 25.78 -29.36 14.13
N GLU A 154 25.48 -28.86 12.93
CA GLU A 154 24.74 -29.60 11.90
C GLU A 154 25.50 -30.86 11.46
N ARG A 155 26.83 -30.80 11.26
CA ARG A 155 27.65 -31.99 10.94
C ARG A 155 27.72 -33.03 12.06
N HIS A 156 27.69 -32.61 13.32
CA HIS A 156 27.67 -33.55 14.46
C HIS A 156 26.29 -34.17 14.66
N ARG A 157 25.21 -33.39 14.52
CA ARG A 157 23.82 -33.90 14.46
C ARG A 157 23.65 -34.93 13.35
N ALA A 158 24.14 -34.62 12.15
CA ALA A 158 24.10 -35.49 10.99
C ALA A 158 24.75 -36.85 11.27
N ARG A 159 25.99 -36.85 11.79
CA ARG A 159 26.71 -38.07 12.17
C ARG A 159 26.00 -38.88 13.25
N LEU A 160 25.40 -38.21 14.25
CA LEU A 160 24.62 -38.89 15.29
C LEU A 160 23.34 -39.53 14.71
N ALA A 161 22.65 -38.83 13.81
CA ALA A 161 21.49 -39.35 13.09
C ALA A 161 21.85 -40.55 12.20
N ILE A 162 22.96 -40.49 11.46
CA ILE A 162 23.48 -41.62 10.66
C ILE A 162 23.63 -42.87 11.54
N HIS A 163 24.32 -42.76 12.68
CA HIS A 163 24.47 -43.89 13.60
C HIS A 163 23.13 -44.43 14.13
N THR A 164 22.19 -43.53 14.47
CA THR A 164 20.84 -43.93 14.93
C THR A 164 20.04 -44.65 13.84
N LEU A 165 20.11 -44.18 12.58
CA LEU A 165 19.43 -44.79 11.44
C LEU A 165 20.06 -46.13 11.01
N GLU A 166 21.38 -46.26 11.15
CA GLU A 166 22.11 -47.52 10.91
C GLU A 166 21.98 -48.53 12.06
N GLY A 167 21.40 -48.14 13.20
CA GLY A 167 21.35 -48.96 14.41
C GLY A 167 22.74 -49.22 15.04
N THR A 168 23.74 -48.39 14.72
CA THR A 168 25.12 -48.52 15.22
C THR A 168 25.37 -47.67 16.45
N GLU A 169 26.22 -48.13 17.37
CA GLU A 169 26.58 -47.35 18.56
C GLU A 169 27.46 -46.15 18.14
N PRO A 170 27.07 -44.89 18.45
CA PRO A 170 27.82 -43.72 18.03
C PRO A 170 29.17 -43.63 18.78
N PRO A 171 30.25 -43.16 18.11
CA PRO A 171 31.57 -43.03 18.71
C PRO A 171 31.57 -42.35 20.10
N PRO A 172 32.32 -42.86 21.09
CA PRO A 172 32.33 -42.32 22.45
C PRO A 172 32.54 -40.80 22.48
N GLY A 173 31.57 -40.09 23.06
CA GLY A 173 31.57 -38.63 23.16
C GLY A 173 30.90 -37.88 21.99
N LEU A 174 30.54 -38.53 20.87
CA LEU A 174 29.83 -37.89 19.75
C LEU A 174 28.54 -37.21 20.22
N ALA A 175 27.67 -37.93 20.93
CA ALA A 175 26.43 -37.38 21.46
C ALA A 175 26.66 -36.17 22.41
N ALA A 176 27.72 -36.22 23.24
CA ALA A 176 28.08 -35.12 24.13
C ALA A 176 28.62 -33.89 23.39
N ARG A 177 29.43 -34.08 22.33
CA ARG A 177 29.89 -33.00 21.45
C ARG A 177 28.72 -32.41 20.66
N THR A 178 27.79 -33.22 20.16
CA THR A 178 26.56 -32.77 19.51
C THR A 178 25.74 -31.90 20.46
N ALA A 179 25.42 -32.37 21.66
CA ALA A 179 24.65 -31.59 22.64
C ALA A 179 25.33 -30.26 23.04
N LEU A 180 26.66 -30.25 23.14
CA LEU A 180 27.44 -29.02 23.39
C LEU A 180 27.36 -28.01 22.24
N LEU A 181 27.36 -28.49 20.99
CA LEU A 181 27.28 -27.67 19.77
C LEU A 181 25.85 -27.20 19.46
N GLU A 182 24.85 -28.00 19.83
CA GLU A 182 23.44 -27.63 19.72
C GLU A 182 23.01 -26.65 20.83
N GLY A 183 23.58 -26.78 22.03
CA GLY A 183 23.34 -25.88 23.15
C GLY A 183 23.86 -24.45 22.92
N THR A 184 23.53 -23.56 23.86
CA THR A 184 23.79 -22.12 23.76
C THR A 184 25.24 -21.76 23.45
N THR A 185 26.20 -22.49 24.03
CA THR A 185 27.64 -22.29 23.81
C THR A 185 28.03 -22.51 22.34
N GLY A 186 27.56 -23.60 21.74
CA GLY A 186 27.79 -23.90 20.32
C GLY A 186 27.10 -22.93 19.38
N LEU A 187 25.86 -22.51 19.70
CA LEU A 187 25.17 -21.42 18.99
C LEU A 187 26.02 -20.13 18.98
N ILE A 188 26.63 -19.76 20.12
CA ILE A 188 27.48 -18.57 20.23
C ILE A 188 28.76 -18.67 19.39
N GLU A 189 29.33 -19.87 19.22
CA GLU A 189 30.50 -20.12 18.37
C GLU A 189 30.14 -20.11 16.88
N GLU A 190 29.02 -20.74 16.52
CA GLU A 190 28.40 -20.72 15.19
C GLU A 190 28.10 -19.28 14.73
N LEU A 191 27.41 -18.48 15.54
CA LEU A 191 27.08 -17.08 15.22
C LEU A 191 28.29 -16.14 15.17
N ARG A 192 29.45 -16.56 15.66
CA ARG A 192 30.72 -15.81 15.58
C ARG A 192 31.58 -16.18 14.37
N THR A 193 31.21 -17.23 13.65
CA THR A 193 31.98 -17.79 12.53
C THR A 193 31.16 -17.88 11.24
N ALA A 194 29.83 -17.99 11.33
CA ALA A 194 28.91 -17.99 10.22
C ALA A 194 28.73 -16.59 9.60
N PRO A 195 28.59 -16.47 8.26
CA PRO A 195 28.17 -15.24 7.60
C PRO A 195 26.83 -14.70 8.11
N ASP A 196 26.71 -13.37 8.17
CA ASP A 196 25.54 -12.62 8.67
C ASP A 196 24.18 -13.13 8.14
N HIS A 197 24.10 -13.51 6.86
CA HIS A 197 22.85 -13.98 6.25
C HIS A 197 22.33 -15.31 6.83
N LEU A 198 23.17 -16.11 7.48
CA LEU A 198 22.78 -17.39 8.12
C LEU A 198 22.36 -17.22 9.59
N HIS A 199 22.53 -16.02 10.19
CA HIS A 199 22.29 -15.82 11.62
C HIS A 199 20.83 -16.02 12.01
N ARG A 200 19.88 -15.64 11.14
CA ARG A 200 18.44 -15.84 11.35
C ARG A 200 18.10 -17.33 11.47
N ASP A 201 18.60 -18.14 10.55
CA ASP A 201 18.28 -19.57 10.48
C ASP A 201 18.97 -20.33 11.62
N ALA A 202 20.24 -20.02 11.90
CA ALA A 202 21.00 -20.62 13.00
C ALA A 202 20.31 -20.40 14.36
N ILE A 203 19.73 -19.21 14.57
CA ILE A 203 18.94 -18.87 15.76
C ILE A 203 17.55 -19.50 15.73
N GLY A 204 16.84 -19.47 14.60
CA GLY A 204 15.52 -20.09 14.44
C GLY A 204 15.53 -21.61 14.71
N LYS A 205 16.63 -22.28 14.34
CA LYS A 205 16.90 -23.70 14.62
C LYS A 205 17.09 -24.03 16.11
N ARG A 206 17.14 -23.06 17.03
CA ARG A 206 17.31 -23.30 18.48
C ARG A 206 16.03 -23.00 19.27
N GLY A 207 15.44 -24.06 19.83
CA GLY A 207 14.19 -23.99 20.61
C GLY A 207 14.35 -23.39 22.01
N VAL A 208 15.50 -23.58 22.68
CA VAL A 208 15.80 -22.98 24.00
C VAL A 208 17.15 -22.27 23.92
N ILE A 209 17.22 -21.06 24.45
CA ILE A 209 18.45 -20.25 24.55
C ILE A 209 18.67 -19.89 26.02
N GLU A 210 19.84 -20.24 26.57
CA GLU A 210 20.24 -19.78 27.90
C GLU A 210 20.72 -18.33 27.82
N TRP A 211 19.81 -17.38 27.96
CA TRP A 211 20.13 -15.95 27.89
C TRP A 211 21.31 -15.51 28.77
N PRO A 212 21.53 -16.00 30.01
CA PRO A 212 22.74 -15.68 30.79
C PRO A 212 24.05 -16.00 30.05
N THR A 213 24.10 -17.11 29.31
CA THR A 213 25.26 -17.54 28.50
C THR A 213 25.45 -16.64 27.28
N VAL A 214 24.36 -16.23 26.62
CA VAL A 214 24.38 -15.25 25.50
C VAL A 214 24.84 -13.87 25.96
N ILE A 215 24.30 -13.39 27.09
CA ILE A 215 24.65 -12.12 27.72
C ILE A 215 26.14 -12.08 28.07
N GLU A 216 26.66 -13.14 28.71
CA GLU A 216 28.06 -13.21 29.11
C GLU A 216 29.00 -13.30 27.89
N ALA A 217 28.60 -14.01 26.83
CA ALA A 217 29.33 -13.99 25.57
C ALA A 217 29.35 -12.59 24.95
N HIS A 218 28.20 -11.90 24.88
CA HIS A 218 28.09 -10.54 24.36
C HIS A 218 28.97 -9.55 25.14
N ARG A 219 29.00 -9.65 26.48
CA ARG A 219 29.89 -8.84 27.35
C ARG A 219 31.38 -9.07 27.05
N ARG A 220 31.80 -10.32 26.77
CA ARG A 220 33.20 -10.66 26.45
C ARG A 220 33.64 -10.22 25.05
N LYS A 221 32.77 -10.31 24.06
CA LYS A 221 32.96 -9.78 22.70
C LYS A 221 31.56 -9.48 22.12
N PRO A 222 31.20 -8.20 21.94
CA PRO A 222 29.90 -7.81 21.39
C PRO A 222 29.58 -8.48 20.06
N PHE A 223 28.29 -8.74 19.87
CA PHE A 223 27.72 -9.24 18.62
C PHE A 223 27.55 -8.11 17.61
N SER A 224 27.42 -8.43 16.32
CA SER A 224 27.14 -7.44 15.27
C SER A 224 25.73 -6.87 15.42
N GLY A 225 25.48 -5.69 14.85
CA GLY A 225 24.14 -5.08 14.84
C GLY A 225 23.08 -5.99 14.21
N MET A 226 23.41 -6.73 13.13
CA MET A 226 22.47 -7.69 12.53
C MET A 226 22.17 -8.87 13.46
N LEU A 227 23.16 -9.34 14.22
CA LEU A 227 22.96 -10.43 15.16
C LEU A 227 22.14 -9.99 16.39
N VAL A 228 22.33 -8.75 16.84
CA VAL A 228 21.48 -8.11 17.86
C VAL A 228 20.03 -7.95 17.36
N ASP A 229 19.83 -7.65 16.07
CA ASP A 229 18.51 -7.52 15.42
C ASP A 229 17.71 -8.82 15.58
N VAL A 230 18.31 -9.94 15.15
CA VAL A 230 17.70 -11.28 15.22
C VAL A 230 17.50 -11.75 16.66
N LEU A 231 18.46 -11.52 17.57
CA LEU A 231 18.33 -11.96 18.96
C LEU A 231 17.25 -11.18 19.73
N ALA A 232 17.16 -9.86 19.54
CA ALA A 232 16.14 -9.03 20.17
C ALA A 232 14.72 -9.31 19.61
N ALA A 233 14.61 -9.67 18.33
CA ALA A 233 13.35 -10.01 17.69
C ALA A 233 12.72 -11.34 18.16
N ARG A 234 13.43 -12.16 18.94
CA ARG A 234 12.87 -13.39 19.50
C ARG A 234 11.81 -13.11 20.58
N PRO A 235 10.63 -13.78 20.55
CA PRO A 235 9.61 -13.63 21.59
C PRO A 235 10.03 -14.06 23.00
N ASP A 236 11.04 -14.93 23.13
CA ASP A 236 11.59 -15.42 24.40
C ASP A 236 12.82 -14.62 24.89
N CYS A 237 13.20 -13.52 24.22
CA CYS A 237 14.35 -12.70 24.62
C CYS A 237 14.15 -12.08 26.01
N SER A 238 15.06 -12.39 26.95
CA SER A 238 14.95 -11.88 28.33
C SER A 238 15.25 -10.38 28.43
N GLU A 239 14.74 -9.75 29.49
CA GLU A 239 15.01 -8.33 29.75
C GLU A 239 16.52 -8.06 29.92
N ASP A 240 17.25 -8.90 30.68
CA ASP A 240 18.71 -8.79 30.83
C ASP A 240 19.45 -8.88 29.49
N ALA A 241 18.92 -9.63 28.52
CA ALA A 241 19.48 -9.73 27.17
C ALA A 241 19.21 -8.45 26.37
N LEU A 242 17.97 -7.96 26.35
CA LEU A 242 17.62 -6.67 25.74
C LEU A 242 18.44 -5.52 26.35
N LEU A 243 18.62 -5.50 27.67
CA LEU A 243 19.48 -4.56 28.39
C LEU A 243 20.96 -4.69 27.97
N ALA A 244 21.48 -5.92 27.86
CA ALA A 244 22.87 -6.15 27.44
C ALA A 244 23.11 -5.69 25.99
N PHE A 245 22.16 -5.98 25.08
CA PHE A 245 22.22 -5.59 23.68
C PHE A 245 22.02 -4.08 23.48
N TYR A 246 21.09 -3.45 24.21
CA TYR A 246 20.81 -2.01 24.09
C TYR A 246 22.03 -1.16 24.49
N ARG A 247 22.89 -1.68 25.37
CA ARG A 247 24.13 -1.01 25.75
C ARG A 247 25.16 -0.95 24.61
N THR A 248 25.07 -1.80 23.60
CA THR A 248 25.97 -1.82 22.44
C THR A 248 25.33 -1.31 21.16
N ASP A 249 24.07 -1.66 20.88
CA ASP A 249 23.31 -1.17 19.73
C ASP A 249 21.83 -0.91 20.09
N SER A 250 21.59 0.24 20.72
CA SER A 250 20.26 0.73 21.09
C SER A 250 19.34 0.98 19.89
N ALA A 251 19.89 1.38 18.73
CA ALA A 251 19.11 1.69 17.53
C ALA A 251 18.57 0.45 16.83
N VAL A 252 19.28 -0.68 16.92
CA VAL A 252 18.76 -1.99 16.54
C VAL A 252 17.72 -2.47 17.56
N VAL A 253 18.05 -2.52 18.85
CA VAL A 253 17.16 -3.10 19.87
C VAL A 253 15.78 -2.44 19.89
N VAL A 254 15.70 -1.10 19.80
CA VAL A 254 14.41 -0.39 19.78
C VAL A 254 13.54 -0.75 18.57
N ARG A 255 14.17 -0.91 17.40
CA ARG A 255 13.49 -1.28 16.15
C ARG A 255 12.99 -2.72 16.20
N SER A 256 13.82 -3.63 16.68
CA SER A 256 13.66 -5.06 16.44
C SER A 256 13.16 -5.86 17.65
N ALA A 257 13.26 -5.34 18.88
CA ALA A 257 12.83 -6.06 20.07
C ALA A 257 11.35 -6.46 19.98
N HIS A 258 11.02 -7.74 20.21
CA HIS A 258 9.63 -8.22 20.19
C HIS A 258 8.75 -7.40 21.15
N ARG A 259 9.29 -7.05 22.33
CA ARG A 259 8.70 -6.11 23.30
C ARG A 259 9.79 -5.20 23.84
N VAL A 260 9.47 -3.95 24.11
CA VAL A 260 10.34 -3.02 24.86
C VAL A 260 10.01 -3.06 26.35
N HIS A 261 11.01 -2.84 27.21
CA HIS A 261 10.81 -2.77 28.67
C HIS A 261 11.27 -1.40 29.21
N PRO A 262 10.60 -0.82 30.24
CA PRO A 262 11.00 0.46 30.80
C PRO A 262 12.43 0.52 31.34
N GLY A 263 13.03 -0.60 31.75
CA GLY A 263 14.44 -0.66 32.16
C GLY A 263 15.43 -0.17 31.09
N LEU A 264 15.03 -0.15 29.81
CA LEU A 264 15.81 0.43 28.72
C LEU A 264 15.95 1.97 28.81
N LEU A 265 15.04 2.65 29.52
CA LEU A 265 15.09 4.12 29.73
C LEU A 265 16.26 4.55 30.62
N THR A 266 16.65 3.71 31.59
CA THR A 266 17.72 3.98 32.56
C THR A 266 19.00 3.18 32.28
N ALA A 267 18.99 2.33 31.26
CA ALA A 267 20.11 1.48 30.88
C ALA A 267 21.35 2.29 30.43
N PRO A 268 22.51 2.18 31.11
CA PRO A 268 23.71 2.95 30.77
C PRO A 268 24.39 2.40 29.52
N ALA A 269 24.07 2.99 28.36
CA ALA A 269 24.64 2.58 27.07
C ALA A 269 26.12 2.98 26.91
N SER A 270 26.91 2.10 26.28
CA SER A 270 28.35 2.31 26.05
C SER A 270 28.64 3.39 25.00
N VAL A 271 27.69 3.61 24.10
CA VAL A 271 27.58 4.78 23.22
C VAL A 271 26.23 5.43 23.51
N PRO A 272 26.12 6.77 23.63
CA PRO A 272 24.83 7.42 23.80
C PRO A 272 23.85 7.00 22.70
N ALA A 273 22.66 6.55 23.10
CA ALA A 273 21.63 6.15 22.15
C ALA A 273 21.26 7.35 21.26
N PRO A 274 21.22 7.20 19.92
CA PRO A 274 20.87 8.32 19.06
C PRO A 274 19.43 8.75 19.32
N ASP A 275 19.12 10.04 19.22
CA ASP A 275 17.82 10.61 19.60
C ASP A 275 16.63 9.88 18.93
N LYS A 276 16.80 9.38 17.71
CA LYS A 276 15.81 8.57 16.98
C LYS A 276 15.51 7.21 17.66
N ALA A 277 16.50 6.57 18.27
CA ALA A 277 16.31 5.34 19.05
C ALA A 277 15.60 5.65 20.37
N VAL A 278 16.00 6.72 21.08
CA VAL A 278 15.32 7.15 22.31
C VAL A 278 13.85 7.51 22.04
N ALA A 279 13.59 8.31 21.01
CA ALA A 279 12.23 8.65 20.60
C ALA A 279 11.41 7.42 20.17
N GLY A 280 12.03 6.44 19.50
CA GLY A 280 11.39 5.17 19.15
C GLY A 280 11.03 4.32 20.37
N LEU A 281 11.94 4.22 21.34
CA LEU A 281 11.72 3.49 22.60
C LEU A 281 10.53 4.08 23.36
N ILE A 282 10.52 5.40 23.50
CA ILE A 282 9.47 6.14 24.20
C ILE A 282 8.13 5.99 23.48
N THR A 283 8.12 6.07 22.14
CA THR A 283 6.93 5.81 21.33
C THR A 283 6.32 4.45 21.66
N ARG A 284 7.13 3.38 21.63
CA ARG A 284 6.67 2.02 21.94
C ARG A 284 6.24 1.87 23.41
N LEU A 285 6.95 2.48 24.36
CA LEU A 285 6.58 2.41 25.79
C LEU A 285 5.29 3.17 26.13
N VAL A 286 4.93 4.23 25.38
CA VAL A 286 3.63 4.89 25.48
C VAL A 286 2.55 4.05 24.77
N GLU A 287 2.77 3.69 23.51
CA GLU A 287 1.73 3.14 22.62
C GLU A 287 1.44 1.65 22.84
N GLU A 288 2.43 0.85 23.26
CA GLU A 288 2.25 -0.58 23.57
C GLU A 288 1.92 -0.84 25.05
N ASN A 289 2.36 0.04 25.98
CA ASN A 289 2.38 -0.26 27.42
C ASN A 289 1.86 0.88 28.35
N GLY A 290 1.57 2.08 27.84
CA GLY A 290 0.97 3.17 28.64
C GLY A 290 1.87 3.80 29.74
N HIS A 291 3.19 3.65 29.67
CA HIS A 291 4.12 4.03 30.75
C HIS A 291 4.41 5.54 30.91
N ALA A 292 3.40 6.40 30.71
CA ALA A 292 3.53 7.87 30.67
C ALA A 292 4.29 8.49 31.87
N ALA A 293 3.82 8.27 33.10
CA ALA A 293 4.43 8.87 34.30
C ALA A 293 5.87 8.36 34.56
N LEU A 294 6.14 7.09 34.22
CA LEU A 294 7.49 6.52 34.32
C LEU A 294 8.45 7.15 33.31
N ILE A 295 7.96 7.50 32.12
CA ILE A 295 8.71 8.25 31.11
C ILE A 295 9.01 9.68 31.60
N ALA A 296 8.06 10.38 32.22
CA ALA A 296 8.31 11.70 32.79
C ALA A 296 9.39 11.66 33.90
N ALA A 297 9.29 10.69 34.81
CA ALA A 297 10.18 10.54 35.96
C ALA A 297 11.60 10.05 35.58
N GLU A 298 11.72 9.05 34.70
CA GLU A 298 12.97 8.30 34.50
C GLU A 298 13.58 8.37 33.09
N ALA A 299 12.85 8.77 32.05
CA ALA A 299 13.39 8.74 30.68
C ALA A 299 14.50 9.78 30.46
N ARG A 300 15.62 9.32 29.89
CA ARG A 300 16.81 10.16 29.63
C ARG A 300 17.30 9.98 28.19
N PRO A 301 17.83 11.04 27.54
CA PRO A 301 17.86 12.43 27.98
C PRO A 301 16.53 13.16 27.69
N ALA A 302 16.05 14.00 28.61
CA ALA A 302 14.78 14.74 28.48
C ALA A 302 14.59 15.48 27.15
N PRO A 303 15.61 16.11 26.52
CA PRO A 303 15.46 16.69 25.18
C PRO A 303 14.96 15.69 24.12
N ALA A 304 15.42 14.43 24.14
CA ALA A 304 14.96 13.41 23.20
C ALA A 304 13.52 12.93 23.51
N VAL A 305 13.12 12.92 24.80
CA VAL A 305 11.73 12.64 25.22
C VAL A 305 10.79 13.73 24.68
N LEU A 306 11.14 14.99 24.91
CA LEU A 306 10.35 16.15 24.50
C LEU A 306 10.28 16.27 22.96
N ALA A 307 11.36 15.93 22.25
CA ALA A 307 11.38 15.82 20.79
C ALA A 307 10.45 14.72 20.26
N ALA A 308 10.18 13.66 21.03
CA ALA A 308 9.22 12.62 20.67
C ALA A 308 7.76 13.06 20.90
N VAL A 309 7.50 13.82 21.97
CA VAL A 309 6.19 14.42 22.29
C VAL A 309 5.70 15.35 21.17
N LEU A 310 6.59 16.18 20.61
CA LEU A 310 6.27 17.18 19.57
C LEU A 310 5.36 16.64 18.46
N ARG A 311 5.68 15.47 17.90
CA ARG A 311 4.96 14.87 16.76
C ARG A 311 3.72 14.06 17.16
N ARG A 312 3.44 13.90 18.45
CA ARG A 312 2.50 12.89 18.96
C ARG A 312 1.57 13.39 20.07
N SER A 313 1.66 14.64 20.50
CA SER A 313 0.83 15.21 21.57
C SER A 313 -0.69 15.25 21.28
N ALA A 314 -1.12 14.98 20.04
CA ALA A 314 -2.53 14.75 19.68
C ALA A 314 -3.01 13.29 19.86
N SER A 315 -2.11 12.32 20.09
CA SER A 315 -2.47 10.90 20.23
C SER A 315 -3.07 10.61 21.61
N PRO A 316 -4.23 9.93 21.71
CA PRO A 316 -4.85 9.62 23.00
C PRO A 316 -3.95 8.85 23.98
N ALA A 317 -3.05 8.00 23.47
CA ALA A 317 -2.09 7.25 24.30
C ALA A 317 -1.07 8.18 24.99
N TRP A 318 -0.73 9.31 24.37
CA TRP A 318 0.21 10.29 24.90
C TRP A 318 -0.41 11.26 25.89
N LYS A 319 -1.75 11.34 25.96
CA LYS A 319 -2.47 12.32 26.77
C LYS A 319 -2.01 12.41 28.24
N PRO A 320 -1.79 11.31 28.98
CA PRO A 320 -1.35 11.42 30.37
C PRO A 320 0.02 12.09 30.53
N LEU A 321 0.95 11.84 29.59
CA LEU A 321 2.27 12.49 29.57
C LEU A 321 2.17 13.96 29.17
N THR A 322 1.30 14.30 28.21
CA THR A 322 1.12 15.72 27.81
C THR A 322 0.41 16.54 28.87
N ASP A 323 -0.54 15.94 29.61
CA ASP A 323 -1.26 16.63 30.69
C ASP A 323 -0.32 16.92 31.88
N GLU A 324 0.55 15.97 32.26
CA GLU A 324 1.60 16.17 33.26
C GLU A 324 2.61 17.24 32.81
N LEU A 325 3.05 17.18 31.55
CA LEU A 325 3.95 18.19 30.97
C LEU A 325 3.32 19.59 30.92
N ALA A 326 2.05 19.70 30.55
CA ALA A 326 1.33 20.97 30.50
C ALA A 326 1.25 21.60 31.89
N ALA A 327 0.93 20.82 32.93
CA ALA A 327 0.94 21.29 34.31
C ALA A 327 2.31 21.82 34.75
N LEU A 328 3.39 21.07 34.50
CA LEU A 328 4.76 21.49 34.81
C LEU A 328 5.18 22.76 34.07
N VAL A 329 4.84 22.89 32.79
CA VAL A 329 5.16 24.08 31.98
C VAL A 329 4.38 25.30 32.45
N THR A 330 3.08 25.17 32.74
CA THR A 330 2.26 26.27 33.26
C THR A 330 2.71 26.72 34.65
N GLU A 331 3.11 25.80 35.53
CA GLU A 331 3.63 26.15 36.87
C GLU A 331 5.01 26.83 36.83
N ARG A 332 5.89 26.46 35.88
CA ARG A 332 7.33 26.81 35.94
C ARG A 332 7.85 27.73 34.85
N LEU A 333 7.16 27.84 33.70
CA LEU A 333 7.52 28.74 32.61
C LEU A 333 6.40 29.77 32.37
N GLY A 334 5.16 29.30 32.24
CA GLY A 334 4.00 30.15 31.92
C GLY A 334 4.28 31.04 30.70
N GLU A 335 3.91 32.31 30.81
CA GLU A 335 4.12 33.31 29.76
C GLU A 335 5.47 34.05 29.81
N ASP A 336 6.36 33.84 30.81
CA ASP A 336 7.65 34.58 30.92
C ASP A 336 8.62 34.17 29.80
N PRO A 337 8.89 35.01 28.77
CA PRO A 337 9.80 34.62 27.69
C PRO A 337 11.22 34.38 28.19
N ARG A 338 11.61 35.03 29.29
CA ARG A 338 12.91 34.79 29.93
C ARG A 338 12.97 33.41 30.58
N ALA A 339 11.85 32.80 30.98
CA ALA A 339 11.80 31.43 31.48
C ALA A 339 12.03 30.44 30.33
N TRP A 340 11.41 30.70 29.17
CA TRP A 340 11.62 29.93 27.96
C TRP A 340 13.07 30.01 27.46
N ASP A 341 13.72 31.18 27.52
CA ASP A 341 15.16 31.32 27.26
C ASP A 341 16.03 30.54 28.25
N ARG A 342 15.74 30.62 29.55
CA ARG A 342 16.44 29.84 30.59
C ARG A 342 16.30 28.33 30.34
N MET A 343 15.09 27.87 30.00
CA MET A 343 14.81 26.48 29.67
C MET A 343 15.55 26.04 28.40
N ARG A 344 15.51 26.85 27.34
CA ARG A 344 16.27 26.62 26.10
C ARG A 344 17.76 26.46 26.37
N ALA A 345 18.36 27.37 27.14
CA ALA A 345 19.77 27.31 27.47
C ALA A 345 20.14 26.04 28.26
N ARG A 346 19.23 25.57 29.14
CA ARG A 346 19.37 24.32 29.90
C ARG A 346 19.29 23.08 29.00
N LEU A 347 18.32 23.01 28.09
CA LEU A 347 18.09 21.86 27.18
C LEU A 347 19.33 21.49 26.37
N ARG A 348 20.16 22.45 25.96
CA ARG A 348 21.39 22.25 25.17
C ARG A 348 22.40 21.25 25.72
N ARG A 349 22.37 20.99 27.03
CA ARG A 349 23.39 20.21 27.76
C ARG A 349 22.79 19.25 28.78
N PHE A 350 21.54 18.83 28.61
CA PHE A 350 20.84 18.07 29.65
C PHE A 350 20.61 16.60 29.30
N ASP A 351 21.15 15.74 30.16
CA ASP A 351 21.25 14.29 30.08
C ASP A 351 20.31 13.53 31.04
N GLY A 352 19.58 14.26 31.89
CA GLY A 352 18.63 13.73 32.89
C GLY A 352 17.16 13.76 32.46
N SER A 353 16.24 13.48 33.39
CA SER A 353 14.79 13.30 33.12
C SER A 353 13.97 14.60 33.13
N ILE A 354 12.66 14.51 32.87
CA ILE A 354 11.77 15.68 32.77
C ILE A 354 11.48 16.27 34.16
N THR A 355 11.30 15.45 35.19
CA THR A 355 11.14 15.96 36.57
C THR A 355 12.41 16.70 37.03
N GLU A 356 13.60 16.18 36.71
CA GLU A 356 14.90 16.85 36.89
C GLU A 356 15.07 18.09 35.96
N LEU A 357 14.31 18.14 34.86
CA LEU A 357 14.00 19.28 34.00
C LEU A 357 13.61 20.54 34.79
N PHE A 358 12.56 20.41 35.59
CA PHE A 358 11.82 21.55 36.20
C PHE A 358 12.17 21.84 37.67
N THR A 359 12.91 20.95 38.34
CA THR A 359 13.16 21.03 39.80
C THR A 359 14.47 21.73 40.21
N ASP A 360 15.20 22.35 39.27
CA ASP A 360 16.48 23.06 39.52
C ASP A 360 17.59 22.24 40.24
N ALA A 361 17.42 20.93 40.35
CA ALA A 361 18.40 20.03 40.97
C ALA A 361 19.77 20.09 40.25
N PRO A 362 20.87 20.48 40.92
CA PRO A 362 22.19 20.53 40.30
C PRO A 362 22.74 19.11 40.11
N ARG A 363 22.78 18.62 38.86
CA ARG A 363 23.42 17.34 38.53
C ARG A 363 24.91 17.38 38.91
N ARG A 364 25.39 16.35 39.62
CA ARG A 364 26.83 16.12 39.82
C ARG A 364 27.50 15.93 38.45
N SER A 365 28.62 16.62 38.22
CA SER A 365 29.26 16.76 36.90
C SER A 365 30.01 15.49 36.43
N GLY A 366 29.28 14.40 36.21
CA GLY A 366 29.76 13.15 35.63
C GLY A 366 30.09 13.27 34.14
N ARG A 367 31.21 13.92 33.80
CA ARG A 367 31.89 13.91 32.49
C ARG A 367 30.95 14.02 31.26
N ALA A 368 30.61 15.25 30.88
CA ALA A 368 29.72 15.60 29.77
C ALA A 368 29.91 14.70 28.52
N ALA A 369 28.88 13.89 28.22
CA ALA A 369 28.86 12.96 27.11
C ALA A 369 28.25 13.62 25.86
N GLY A 370 29.10 13.98 24.90
CA GLY A 370 28.71 14.51 23.60
C GLY A 370 28.33 15.99 23.58
N ALA A 371 28.70 16.67 22.51
CA ALA A 371 28.00 17.89 22.11
C ALA A 371 26.70 17.46 21.42
N GLY A 372 25.54 17.82 21.99
CA GLY A 372 24.25 17.46 21.42
C GLY A 372 24.09 17.99 20.00
N GLN A 373 23.39 17.25 19.13
CA GLN A 373 23.20 17.66 17.74
C GLN A 373 22.47 19.01 17.67
N PRO A 374 22.95 20.00 16.86
CA PRO A 374 22.31 21.31 16.68
C PRO A 374 20.89 21.22 16.07
N GLY A 375 19.91 20.89 16.90
CA GLY A 375 18.53 20.63 16.49
C GLY A 375 17.70 19.96 17.59
N ALA A 376 18.29 19.03 18.36
CA ALA A 376 17.60 18.35 19.46
C ALA A 376 17.05 19.32 20.52
N GLU A 377 17.82 20.37 20.84
CA GLU A 377 17.39 21.48 21.70
C GLU A 377 16.09 22.16 21.23
N ARG A 378 15.89 22.27 19.90
CA ARG A 378 14.73 22.93 19.30
C ARG A 378 13.52 22.01 19.25
N ALA A 379 13.75 20.73 18.92
CA ALA A 379 12.71 19.72 18.96
C ALA A 379 12.15 19.53 20.38
N ALA A 380 13.03 19.59 21.39
CA ALA A 380 12.62 19.58 22.79
C ALA A 380 11.82 20.83 23.19
N LEU A 381 12.28 22.02 22.80
CA LEU A 381 11.62 23.28 23.10
C LEU A 381 10.25 23.40 22.41
N ALA A 382 10.16 23.01 21.14
CA ALA A 382 8.91 22.91 20.40
C ALA A 382 7.99 21.82 21.00
N GLY A 383 8.55 20.72 21.51
CA GLY A 383 7.79 19.69 22.24
C GLY A 383 7.12 20.23 23.51
N LEU A 384 7.86 21.01 24.32
CA LEU A 384 7.30 21.72 25.48
C LEU A 384 6.22 22.73 25.08
N LEU A 385 6.44 23.50 24.01
CA LEU A 385 5.42 24.43 23.49
C LEU A 385 4.20 23.70 22.94
N SER A 386 4.35 22.50 22.37
CA SER A 386 3.23 21.74 21.78
C SER A 386 2.13 21.36 22.78
N VAL A 387 2.45 21.34 24.09
CA VAL A 387 1.52 20.97 25.17
C VAL A 387 0.95 22.15 25.97
N THR A 388 1.41 23.39 25.77
CA THR A 388 0.82 24.57 26.43
C THR A 388 -0.54 24.92 25.83
N ASP A 389 -1.31 25.79 26.47
CA ASP A 389 -2.41 26.48 25.78
C ASP A 389 -1.90 27.37 24.64
N THR A 390 -2.80 27.82 23.77
CA THR A 390 -2.40 28.61 22.58
C THR A 390 -2.00 30.04 22.93
N VAL A 391 -2.46 30.62 24.05
CA VAL A 391 -2.08 31.99 24.46
C VAL A 391 -0.60 32.01 24.82
N VAL A 392 -0.14 31.07 25.64
CA VAL A 392 1.29 30.87 25.95
C VAL A 392 2.11 30.65 24.68
N GLN A 393 1.64 29.82 23.74
CA GLN A 393 2.34 29.63 22.46
C GLN A 393 2.50 30.95 21.69
N MET A 394 1.44 31.73 21.53
CA MET A 394 1.47 32.95 20.73
C MET A 394 2.32 34.05 21.39
N THR A 395 2.27 34.19 22.72
CA THR A 395 3.14 35.10 23.48
C THR A 395 4.62 34.74 23.31
N VAL A 396 4.97 33.45 23.34
CA VAL A 396 6.37 33.01 23.21
C VAL A 396 6.86 33.02 21.76
N LEU A 397 5.97 32.78 20.77
CA LEU A 397 6.32 32.74 19.34
C LEU A 397 7.06 33.98 18.82
N ALA A 398 6.81 35.14 19.41
CA ALA A 398 7.46 36.41 19.04
C ALA A 398 8.97 36.45 19.36
N GLU A 399 9.41 35.69 20.37
CA GLU A 399 10.78 35.73 20.90
C GLU A 399 11.64 34.51 20.46
N LEU A 400 11.06 33.57 19.70
CA LEU A 400 11.77 32.37 19.22
C LEU A 400 12.60 32.62 17.95
N ASP A 401 13.72 31.91 17.82
CA ASP A 401 14.47 31.90 16.55
C ASP A 401 13.69 31.16 15.46
N ALA A 402 13.71 31.71 14.24
CA ALA A 402 12.96 31.18 13.10
C ALA A 402 13.09 29.65 12.87
N PRO A 403 14.24 28.98 13.10
CA PRO A 403 14.31 27.52 13.02
C PRO A 403 13.54 26.74 14.10
N THR A 404 13.35 27.31 15.31
CA THR A 404 12.48 26.70 16.34
C THR A 404 11.02 26.94 16.00
N THR A 405 10.68 28.17 15.58
CA THR A 405 9.34 28.53 15.11
C THR A 405 8.90 27.69 13.92
N ALA A 406 9.79 27.47 12.94
CA ALA A 406 9.55 26.58 11.82
C ALA A 406 9.22 25.16 12.28
N LEU A 407 10.00 24.62 13.21
CA LEU A 407 9.82 23.27 13.72
C LEU A 407 8.52 23.11 14.52
N LEU A 408 8.15 24.10 15.35
CA LEU A 408 6.87 24.10 16.06
C LEU A 408 5.70 24.11 15.07
N LEU A 409 5.69 25.08 14.15
CA LEU A 409 4.61 25.25 13.19
C LEU A 409 4.48 24.06 12.24
N SER A 410 5.57 23.41 11.83
CA SER A 410 5.53 22.30 10.86
C SER A 410 5.34 20.90 11.47
N GLU A 411 5.72 20.67 12.73
CA GLU A 411 5.77 19.32 13.32
C GLU A 411 4.84 19.09 14.53
N SER A 412 4.29 20.14 15.17
CA SER A 412 3.31 19.95 16.25
C SER A 412 1.90 19.67 15.72
N PRO A 413 0.96 19.23 16.57
CA PRO A 413 -0.47 19.28 16.24
C PRO A 413 -0.89 20.69 15.80
N PHE A 414 -1.73 20.75 14.76
CA PHE A 414 -2.34 21.99 14.27
C PHE A 414 -3.36 22.55 15.28
N ARG A 415 -3.55 23.89 15.28
CA ARG A 415 -4.51 24.60 16.12
C ARG A 415 -5.16 25.73 15.33
N ALA A 416 -6.49 25.83 15.39
CA ALA A 416 -7.25 26.83 14.61
C ALA A 416 -6.85 28.28 14.95
N ASP A 417 -6.66 28.59 16.25
CA ASP A 417 -6.31 29.94 16.73
C ASP A 417 -5.01 30.49 16.12
N TRP A 418 -4.11 29.62 15.63
CA TRP A 418 -2.90 30.03 14.90
C TRP A 418 -3.22 30.82 13.64
N ILE A 419 -4.35 30.55 12.96
CA ILE A 419 -4.72 31.28 11.75
C ILE A 419 -4.99 32.73 12.08
N ASP A 420 -5.86 33.01 13.06
CA ASP A 420 -6.22 34.37 13.43
C ASP A 420 -5.01 35.15 13.95
N HIS A 421 -4.17 34.52 14.77
CA HIS A 421 -2.95 35.16 15.28
C HIS A 421 -1.90 35.41 14.19
N LEU A 422 -1.52 34.40 13.40
CA LEU A 422 -0.45 34.54 12.40
C LEU A 422 -0.88 35.36 11.18
N THR A 423 -2.18 35.39 10.83
CA THR A 423 -2.70 36.33 9.81
C THR A 423 -2.61 37.78 10.31
N SER A 424 -2.78 38.02 11.62
CA SER A 424 -2.79 39.38 12.20
C SER A 424 -1.41 39.91 12.60
N TYR A 425 -0.52 39.04 13.07
CA TYR A 425 0.76 39.41 13.72
C TYR A 425 1.97 38.59 13.25
N GLY A 426 1.76 37.55 12.44
CA GLY A 426 2.83 36.68 11.96
C GLY A 426 3.72 37.33 10.91
N THR A 427 4.98 36.89 10.85
CA THR A 427 5.88 37.21 9.72
C THR A 427 5.53 36.39 8.48
N PRO A 428 5.88 36.84 7.26
CA PRO A 428 5.65 36.09 6.02
C PRO A 428 6.23 34.67 6.02
N ALA A 429 7.33 34.45 6.76
CA ALA A 429 7.90 33.12 6.95
C ALA A 429 7.00 32.22 7.81
N GLN A 430 6.46 32.72 8.93
CA GLN A 430 5.51 31.98 9.77
C GLN A 430 4.20 31.71 9.03
N GLN A 431 3.69 32.68 8.27
CA GLN A 431 2.48 32.54 7.46
C GLN A 431 2.67 31.49 6.34
N ALA A 432 3.85 31.45 5.70
CA ALA A 432 4.18 30.44 4.69
C ALA A 432 4.36 29.02 5.29
N LEU A 433 4.84 28.92 6.53
CA LEU A 433 4.88 27.66 7.28
C LEU A 433 3.48 27.18 7.66
N LEU A 434 2.59 28.08 8.09
CA LEU A 434 1.19 27.79 8.34
C LEU A 434 0.48 27.33 7.05
N ALA A 435 0.67 28.03 5.94
CA ALA A 435 0.10 27.67 4.63
C ALA A 435 0.60 26.33 4.04
N ALA A 436 1.53 25.65 4.71
CA ALA A 436 1.97 24.30 4.36
C ALA A 436 1.28 23.19 5.18
N ARG A 437 0.33 23.52 6.06
CA ARG A 437 -0.35 22.57 6.96
C ARG A 437 -1.49 21.82 6.26
N PRO A 438 -1.40 20.48 6.07
CA PRO A 438 -2.40 19.69 5.34
C PRO A 438 -3.80 19.74 5.97
N GLU A 439 -3.90 20.15 7.24
CA GLU A 439 -5.17 20.34 7.95
C GLU A 439 -5.99 21.56 7.48
N LEU A 440 -5.39 22.52 6.77
CA LEU A 440 -6.07 23.75 6.36
C LEU A 440 -7.12 23.53 5.25
N SER A 441 -8.32 24.03 5.47
CA SER A 441 -9.38 24.10 4.46
C SER A 441 -9.14 25.19 3.42
N ALA A 442 -9.82 25.09 2.27
CA ALA A 442 -9.77 26.11 1.22
C ALA A 442 -10.19 27.51 1.72
N ALA A 443 -11.11 27.61 2.67
CA ALA A 443 -11.51 28.89 3.27
C ALA A 443 -10.35 29.55 4.05
N GLU A 444 -9.57 28.75 4.79
CA GLU A 444 -8.45 29.25 5.60
C GLU A 444 -7.23 29.57 4.72
N LEU A 445 -6.95 28.75 3.71
CA LEU A 445 -5.99 29.07 2.65
C LEU A 445 -6.37 30.36 1.90
N GLY A 446 -7.67 30.59 1.70
CA GLY A 446 -8.20 31.82 1.10
C GLY A 446 -7.93 33.08 1.92
N ARG A 447 -7.97 32.98 3.26
CA ARG A 447 -7.58 34.06 4.19
C ARG A 447 -6.07 34.32 4.19
N LEU A 448 -5.26 33.26 4.11
CA LEU A 448 -3.81 33.39 3.98
C LEU A 448 -3.42 34.03 2.64
N LEU A 449 -4.16 33.73 1.57
CA LEU A 449 -3.99 34.34 0.25
C LEU A 449 -4.36 35.84 0.22
N ASP A 450 -5.26 36.31 1.10
CA ASP A 450 -5.60 37.73 1.22
C ASP A 450 -4.40 38.60 1.66
N LEU A 451 -3.43 38.02 2.39
CA LEU A 451 -2.20 38.70 2.81
C LEU A 451 -1.35 39.21 1.63
N GLY A 452 -1.36 38.50 0.50
CA GLY A 452 -0.57 38.88 -0.69
C GLY A 452 0.94 38.65 -0.57
N GLU A 453 1.37 37.84 0.39
CA GLU A 453 2.78 37.54 0.64
C GLU A 453 3.30 36.43 -0.31
N PRO A 454 4.32 36.69 -1.16
CA PRO A 454 4.74 35.75 -2.21
C PRO A 454 5.13 34.35 -1.73
N LEU A 455 5.65 34.22 -0.50
CA LEU A 455 5.98 32.92 0.10
C LEU A 455 4.74 32.16 0.59
N VAL A 456 3.66 32.87 0.91
CA VAL A 456 2.35 32.31 1.29
C VAL A 456 1.62 31.86 0.03
N ASP A 457 1.51 32.71 -1.00
CA ASP A 457 0.94 32.36 -2.30
C ASP A 457 1.64 31.10 -2.89
N ALA A 458 2.97 31.00 -2.76
CA ALA A 458 3.76 29.83 -3.18
C ALA A 458 3.52 28.53 -2.39
N ARG A 459 2.96 28.62 -1.18
CA ARG A 459 2.63 27.48 -0.33
C ARG A 459 1.17 27.08 -0.49
N VAL A 460 0.26 28.06 -0.50
CA VAL A 460 -1.14 27.88 -0.89
C VAL A 460 -1.24 27.18 -2.24
N PHE A 461 -0.52 27.64 -3.27
CA PHE A 461 -0.60 27.02 -4.61
C PHE A 461 -0.17 25.55 -4.68
N LYS A 462 0.74 25.12 -3.79
CA LYS A 462 1.24 23.74 -3.68
C LYS A 462 0.44 22.89 -2.67
N HIS A 463 -0.62 23.45 -2.10
CA HIS A 463 -1.38 22.78 -1.05
C HIS A 463 -2.43 21.80 -1.62
N PRO A 464 -2.60 20.59 -1.08
CA PRO A 464 -3.59 19.62 -1.59
C PRO A 464 -5.03 20.15 -1.59
N ASN A 465 -5.38 21.00 -0.62
CA ASN A 465 -6.70 21.62 -0.50
C ASN A 465 -6.82 22.97 -1.25
N CYS A 466 -5.90 23.28 -2.17
CA CYS A 466 -5.94 24.49 -2.99
C CYS A 466 -6.87 24.32 -4.19
N ASP A 467 -8.13 24.69 -4.01
CA ASP A 467 -9.16 24.59 -5.04
C ASP A 467 -8.90 25.49 -6.28
N ARG A 468 -9.68 25.26 -7.34
CA ARG A 468 -9.55 26.02 -8.60
C ARG A 468 -9.77 27.54 -8.39
N PRO A 469 -10.76 28.03 -7.61
CA PRO A 469 -10.86 29.44 -7.22
C PRO A 469 -9.58 30.02 -6.60
N LEU A 470 -8.94 29.32 -5.65
CA LEU A 470 -7.68 29.78 -5.04
C LEU A 470 -6.55 29.84 -6.06
N ARG A 471 -6.40 28.83 -6.92
CA ARG A 471 -5.38 28.81 -7.98
C ARG A 471 -5.57 29.94 -8.99
N GLU A 472 -6.81 30.26 -9.36
CA GLU A 472 -7.12 31.43 -10.20
C GLU A 472 -6.79 32.75 -9.50
N ARG A 473 -7.15 32.91 -8.21
CA ARG A 473 -6.78 34.09 -7.41
C ARG A 473 -5.26 34.29 -7.31
N VAL A 474 -4.49 33.20 -7.20
CA VAL A 474 -3.01 33.23 -7.19
C VAL A 474 -2.47 33.66 -8.56
N LEU A 475 -2.90 33.00 -9.64
CA LEU A 475 -2.29 33.14 -10.97
C LEU A 475 -2.73 34.38 -11.76
N ALA A 476 -3.87 34.98 -11.39
CA ALA A 476 -4.33 36.26 -11.95
C ALA A 476 -3.61 37.49 -11.34
N ARG A 477 -2.86 37.32 -10.24
CA ARG A 477 -2.04 38.40 -9.64
C ARG A 477 -0.76 38.66 -10.45
N ARG A 478 -0.17 39.84 -10.24
CA ARG A 478 1.21 40.11 -10.67
C ARG A 478 2.17 39.29 -9.81
N LEU A 479 2.70 38.21 -10.39
CA LEU A 479 3.61 37.29 -9.70
C LEU A 479 4.97 37.96 -9.38
N ASP A 480 5.47 37.69 -8.19
CA ASP A 480 6.82 38.05 -7.75
C ASP A 480 7.89 37.19 -8.45
N PRO A 481 9.10 37.71 -8.75
CA PRO A 481 10.15 36.94 -9.44
C PRO A 481 10.63 35.67 -8.72
N ALA A 482 10.68 35.65 -7.39
CA ALA A 482 11.05 34.45 -6.63
C ALA A 482 9.91 33.43 -6.64
N PHE A 483 8.65 33.88 -6.54
CA PHE A 483 7.49 32.99 -6.70
C PHE A 483 7.38 32.43 -8.13
N ARG A 484 7.64 33.24 -9.17
CA ARG A 484 7.74 32.79 -10.57
C ARG A 484 8.75 31.65 -10.71
N LEU A 485 9.92 31.76 -10.08
CA LEU A 485 10.94 30.72 -10.10
C LEU A 485 10.48 29.43 -9.39
N GLU A 486 9.73 29.55 -8.28
CA GLU A 486 9.16 28.39 -7.57
C GLU A 486 8.03 27.69 -8.33
N LEU A 487 7.22 28.43 -9.10
CA LEU A 487 6.23 27.85 -10.01
C LEU A 487 6.91 27.14 -11.19
N ARG A 488 7.93 27.74 -11.79
CA ARG A 488 8.72 27.14 -12.89
C ARG A 488 9.54 25.90 -12.48
N ARG A 489 9.51 25.50 -11.20
CA ARG A 489 10.09 24.25 -10.67
C ARG A 489 9.07 23.11 -10.48
N LEU A 490 7.78 23.39 -10.65
CA LEU A 490 6.72 22.39 -10.51
C LEU A 490 6.78 21.34 -11.62
N GLY A 491 6.54 20.09 -11.24
CA GLY A 491 6.46 18.95 -12.13
C GLY A 491 5.17 18.95 -12.94
N ARG A 492 5.01 17.95 -13.80
CA ARG A 492 3.83 17.86 -14.69
C ARG A 492 2.51 17.75 -13.93
N ASP A 493 2.53 16.97 -12.86
CA ASP A 493 1.32 16.54 -12.14
C ASP A 493 0.89 17.55 -11.06
N ASP A 494 1.74 18.56 -10.78
CA ASP A 494 1.42 19.74 -9.94
C ASP A 494 0.52 20.77 -10.65
N TRP A 495 0.31 20.61 -11.96
CA TRP A 495 -0.39 21.56 -12.83
C TRP A 495 -1.72 21.02 -13.36
N HIS A 496 -2.73 21.88 -13.41
CA HIS A 496 -3.98 21.64 -14.13
C HIS A 496 -4.00 22.44 -15.45
N PRO A 497 -4.69 21.97 -16.50
CA PRO A 497 -4.86 22.74 -17.74
C PRO A 497 -5.42 24.16 -17.52
N ARG A 498 -6.25 24.35 -16.49
CA ARG A 498 -6.84 25.65 -16.14
C ARG A 498 -5.79 26.68 -15.75
N ASP A 499 -4.69 26.27 -15.12
CA ASP A 499 -3.67 27.18 -14.61
C ASP A 499 -3.07 28.03 -15.76
N ALA A 500 -2.90 27.46 -16.95
CA ALA A 500 -2.46 28.20 -18.13
C ALA A 500 -3.49 29.24 -18.60
N VAL A 501 -4.78 28.90 -18.52
CA VAL A 501 -5.88 29.79 -18.93
C VAL A 501 -5.97 31.03 -18.04
N VAL A 502 -5.79 30.86 -16.72
CA VAL A 502 -5.96 31.93 -15.72
C VAL A 502 -4.69 32.73 -15.46
N CYS A 503 -3.51 32.23 -15.84
CA CYS A 503 -2.25 32.92 -15.57
C CYS A 503 -2.03 34.17 -16.44
N ALA A 504 -1.68 35.29 -15.80
CA ALA A 504 -1.33 36.56 -16.46
C ALA A 504 0.18 36.79 -16.64
N ASP A 505 1.01 35.76 -16.38
CA ASP A 505 2.47 35.82 -16.49
C ASP A 505 2.98 34.82 -17.52
N THR A 506 3.40 35.33 -18.68
CA THR A 506 3.69 34.50 -19.86
C THR A 506 4.84 33.52 -19.66
N GLU A 507 5.79 33.78 -18.75
CA GLU A 507 6.84 32.80 -18.41
C GLU A 507 6.28 31.57 -17.68
N VAL A 508 5.36 31.78 -16.73
CA VAL A 508 4.70 30.69 -16.00
C VAL A 508 3.72 29.98 -16.91
N GLN A 509 2.88 30.73 -17.63
CA GLN A 509 1.95 30.21 -18.62
C GLN A 509 2.64 29.32 -19.66
N TRP A 510 3.81 29.74 -20.16
CA TRP A 510 4.65 28.93 -21.02
C TRP A 510 5.14 27.64 -20.35
N SER A 511 5.58 27.73 -19.09
CA SER A 511 6.00 26.57 -18.30
C SER A 511 4.87 25.57 -18.07
N ILE A 512 3.63 26.05 -17.91
CA ILE A 512 2.44 25.20 -17.78
C ILE A 512 2.13 24.51 -19.11
N LEU A 513 2.16 25.23 -20.23
CA LEU A 513 1.87 24.71 -21.57
C LEU A 513 2.92 23.71 -22.12
N GLN A 514 4.07 23.58 -21.46
CA GLN A 514 5.01 22.47 -21.69
C GLN A 514 4.57 21.15 -21.02
N SER A 515 3.79 21.24 -19.95
CA SER A 515 3.34 20.10 -19.11
C SER A 515 1.89 19.69 -19.38
N GLN A 516 1.03 20.68 -19.64
CA GLN A 516 -0.41 20.56 -19.78
C GLN A 516 -0.88 21.09 -21.15
N ARG A 517 -2.08 20.67 -21.58
CA ARG A 517 -2.65 21.02 -22.89
C ARG A 517 -3.98 21.75 -22.72
N VAL A 518 -4.13 22.87 -23.43
CA VAL A 518 -5.37 23.62 -23.59
C VAL A 518 -5.73 23.59 -25.08
N ARG A 519 -6.73 22.82 -25.49
CA ARG A 519 -7.08 22.63 -26.92
C ARG A 519 -8.29 23.49 -27.35
N GLY A 520 -9.24 23.73 -26.47
CA GLY A 520 -10.53 24.36 -26.75
C GLY A 520 -10.43 25.86 -27.03
N GLU A 521 -11.30 26.34 -27.91
CA GLU A 521 -11.30 27.73 -28.40
C GLU A 521 -11.52 28.75 -27.28
N VAL A 522 -12.55 28.57 -26.44
CA VAL A 522 -12.87 29.54 -25.36
C VAL A 522 -11.74 29.62 -24.32
N PRO A 523 -11.20 28.49 -23.80
CA PRO A 523 -9.96 28.49 -23.02
C PRO A 523 -8.76 29.18 -23.69
N GLN A 524 -8.49 28.93 -24.98
CA GLN A 524 -7.40 29.60 -25.70
C GLN A 524 -7.64 31.11 -25.86
N LEU A 525 -8.89 31.54 -26.11
CA LEU A 525 -9.25 32.96 -26.18
C LEU A 525 -9.16 33.66 -24.81
N ARG A 526 -9.58 33.00 -23.72
CA ARG A 526 -9.44 33.51 -22.34
C ARG A 526 -7.96 33.65 -21.95
N MET A 527 -7.13 32.68 -22.34
CA MET A 527 -5.68 32.71 -22.17
C MET A 527 -5.05 33.93 -22.87
N LEU A 528 -5.40 34.18 -24.14
CA LEU A 528 -4.98 35.38 -24.87
C LEU A 528 -5.49 36.68 -24.24
N LEU A 529 -6.76 36.72 -23.83
CA LEU A 529 -7.39 37.90 -23.21
C LEU A 529 -6.68 38.33 -21.92
N ASN A 530 -6.26 37.36 -21.10
CA ASN A 530 -5.49 37.62 -19.89
C ASN A 530 -4.10 38.21 -20.22
N VAL A 531 -3.40 37.71 -21.24
CA VAL A 531 -2.15 38.32 -21.71
C VAL A 531 -2.40 39.74 -22.22
N TRP A 532 -3.44 39.97 -23.03
CA TRP A 532 -3.76 41.30 -23.58
C TRP A 532 -4.06 42.30 -22.46
N ARG A 533 -5.00 42.00 -21.56
CA ARG A 533 -5.43 42.90 -20.47
C ARG A 533 -4.31 43.27 -19.50
N HIS A 534 -3.34 42.38 -19.27
CA HIS A 534 -2.28 42.57 -18.28
C HIS A 534 -0.92 42.98 -18.87
N ARG A 535 -0.69 42.79 -20.18
CA ARG A 535 0.62 43.01 -20.84
C ARG A 535 0.55 43.82 -22.15
N GLY A 536 -0.65 44.14 -22.65
CA GLY A 536 -0.87 44.91 -23.88
C GLY A 536 -0.63 44.12 -25.18
N THR A 537 -0.98 44.75 -26.31
CA THR A 537 -0.90 44.16 -27.66
C THR A 537 0.48 43.60 -28.02
N GLU A 538 1.57 44.28 -27.65
CA GLU A 538 2.94 43.88 -28.05
C GLU A 538 3.31 42.48 -27.51
N ARG A 539 3.19 42.27 -26.20
CA ARG A 539 3.51 40.96 -25.59
C ARG A 539 2.52 39.87 -25.98
N LEU A 540 1.28 40.22 -26.31
CA LEU A 540 0.31 39.28 -26.89
C LEU A 540 0.77 38.74 -28.24
N VAL A 541 1.21 39.63 -29.14
CA VAL A 541 1.72 39.25 -30.48
C VAL A 541 3.00 38.41 -30.35
N GLU A 542 3.92 38.80 -29.46
CA GLU A 542 5.14 38.04 -29.17
C GLU A 542 4.84 36.63 -28.64
N PHE A 543 3.98 36.51 -27.62
CA PHE A 543 3.59 35.23 -27.01
C PHE A 543 2.80 34.32 -27.98
N HIS A 544 1.94 34.89 -28.83
CA HIS A 544 1.28 34.15 -29.90
C HIS A 544 2.30 33.65 -30.96
N GLY A 545 3.36 34.42 -31.23
CA GLY A 545 4.50 33.99 -32.04
C GLY A 545 5.26 32.82 -31.42
N GLU A 546 5.59 32.89 -30.12
CA GLU A 546 6.22 31.81 -29.35
C GLU A 546 5.40 30.50 -29.43
N LEU A 547 4.08 30.59 -29.21
CA LEU A 547 3.15 29.47 -29.33
C LEU A 547 3.16 28.85 -30.74
N LYS A 548 3.01 29.66 -31.79
CA LYS A 548 2.98 29.18 -33.18
C LYS A 548 4.29 28.56 -33.65
N ALA A 549 5.43 29.06 -33.18
CA ALA A 549 6.74 28.46 -33.47
C ALA A 549 6.84 27.01 -32.94
N HIS A 550 6.31 26.76 -31.74
CA HIS A 550 6.39 25.45 -31.08
C HIS A 550 5.25 24.48 -31.43
N ALA A 551 4.16 24.95 -32.06
CA ALA A 551 3.09 24.10 -32.58
C ALA A 551 3.53 23.16 -33.72
N THR A 552 4.78 23.26 -34.17
CA THR A 552 5.42 22.36 -35.14
C THR A 552 5.87 21.02 -34.56
N ASP A 553 5.96 20.89 -33.22
CA ASP A 553 6.17 19.61 -32.53
C ASP A 553 4.81 18.91 -32.34
N PRO A 554 4.55 17.75 -32.97
CA PRO A 554 3.26 17.05 -32.86
C PRO A 554 2.96 16.50 -31.45
N ARG A 555 3.88 16.67 -30.49
CA ARG A 555 3.69 16.35 -29.07
C ARG A 555 3.20 17.56 -28.25
N ARG A 556 3.24 18.77 -28.79
CA ARG A 556 2.87 20.04 -28.12
C ARG A 556 1.44 20.49 -28.46
N PRO A 557 0.84 21.42 -27.72
CA PRO A 557 -0.50 21.92 -28.03
C PRO A 557 -0.51 22.66 -29.38
N ALA A 558 -1.36 22.19 -30.30
CA ALA A 558 -1.69 22.93 -31.51
C ALA A 558 -2.68 24.06 -31.15
N PHE A 559 -2.33 25.29 -31.52
CA PHE A 559 -3.22 26.45 -31.41
C PHE A 559 -4.31 26.35 -32.47
N LEU A 560 -5.58 26.60 -32.12
CA LEU A 560 -6.67 26.42 -33.07
C LEU A 560 -6.65 27.49 -34.17
N ALA A 561 -6.89 27.08 -35.41
CA ALA A 561 -6.96 27.97 -36.56
C ALA A 561 -8.08 29.03 -36.43
N THR A 562 -9.16 28.70 -35.72
CA THR A 562 -10.25 29.64 -35.40
C THR A 562 -9.81 30.74 -34.41
N VAL A 563 -8.89 30.42 -33.48
CA VAL A 563 -8.34 31.37 -32.51
C VAL A 563 -7.27 32.26 -33.17
N ASP A 564 -6.42 31.70 -34.04
CA ASP A 564 -5.51 32.48 -34.88
C ASP A 564 -6.26 33.46 -35.80
N HIS A 565 -7.39 33.03 -36.38
CA HIS A 565 -8.27 33.91 -37.15
C HIS A 565 -8.90 34.99 -36.29
N ALA A 566 -9.48 34.62 -35.14
CA ALA A 566 -10.08 35.57 -34.20
C ALA A 566 -9.07 36.66 -33.78
N LEU A 567 -7.84 36.27 -33.41
CA LEU A 567 -6.81 37.22 -33.00
C LEU A 567 -6.39 38.13 -34.17
N ARG A 568 -6.25 37.61 -35.39
CA ARG A 568 -5.96 38.45 -36.58
C ARG A 568 -7.06 39.48 -36.84
N ASP A 569 -8.32 39.10 -36.70
CA ASP A 569 -9.46 40.01 -36.93
C ASP A 569 -9.54 41.09 -35.83
N LEU A 570 -9.26 40.71 -34.58
CA LEU A 570 -9.21 41.63 -33.44
C LEU A 570 -8.06 42.65 -33.57
N LEU A 571 -6.86 42.19 -33.97
CA LEU A 571 -5.72 43.08 -34.22
C LEU A 571 -5.95 44.04 -35.40
N ALA A 572 -6.85 43.71 -36.33
CA ALA A 572 -7.22 44.57 -37.45
C ALA A 572 -8.17 45.72 -37.09
N ILE A 573 -8.72 45.75 -35.86
CA ILE A 573 -9.62 46.82 -35.38
C ILE A 573 -8.87 48.15 -35.19
N GLY A 574 -7.58 48.11 -34.86
CA GLY A 574 -6.71 49.29 -34.68
C GLY A 574 -6.93 50.08 -33.38
N ASP A 575 -8.13 50.03 -32.80
CA ASP A 575 -8.44 50.47 -31.42
C ASP A 575 -8.26 49.29 -30.45
N GLU A 576 -7.28 49.40 -29.56
CA GLU A 576 -6.96 48.37 -28.56
C GLU A 576 -8.10 48.18 -27.53
N ALA A 577 -8.82 49.25 -27.16
CA ALA A 577 -9.92 49.14 -26.20
C ALA A 577 -11.10 48.40 -26.84
N ALA A 578 -11.49 48.78 -28.06
CA ALA A 578 -12.55 48.09 -28.80
C ALA A 578 -12.20 46.62 -29.12
N ALA A 579 -10.92 46.32 -29.39
CA ALA A 579 -10.46 44.95 -29.60
C ALA A 579 -10.48 44.11 -28.30
N VAL A 580 -10.01 44.67 -27.18
CA VAL A 580 -10.09 44.00 -25.86
C VAL A 580 -11.55 43.77 -25.44
N ASP A 581 -12.44 44.73 -25.66
CA ASP A 581 -13.88 44.57 -25.37
C ASP A 581 -14.54 43.53 -26.28
N SER A 582 -14.19 43.48 -27.57
CA SER A 582 -14.69 42.47 -28.50
C SER A 582 -14.24 41.06 -28.11
N LEU A 583 -12.96 40.88 -27.76
CA LEU A 583 -12.45 39.60 -27.23
C LEU A 583 -13.09 39.25 -25.88
N SER A 584 -13.29 40.24 -25.01
CA SER A 584 -13.98 40.08 -23.72
C SER A 584 -15.41 39.58 -23.90
N ALA A 585 -16.15 40.13 -24.88
CA ALA A 585 -17.50 39.71 -25.20
C ALA A 585 -17.55 38.27 -25.78
N ARG A 586 -16.61 37.90 -26.67
CA ARG A 586 -16.51 36.53 -27.22
C ARG A 586 -16.18 35.50 -26.13
N VAL A 587 -15.24 35.83 -25.24
CA VAL A 587 -14.86 35.00 -24.09
C VAL A 587 -16.03 34.87 -23.11
N ALA A 588 -16.65 35.97 -22.68
CA ALA A 588 -17.79 35.94 -21.77
C ALA A 588 -19.01 35.21 -22.36
N HIS A 589 -19.24 35.29 -23.67
CA HIS A 589 -20.27 34.50 -24.34
C HIS A 589 -19.98 33.00 -24.25
N GLY A 590 -18.76 32.57 -24.59
CA GLY A 590 -18.35 31.16 -24.52
C GLY A 590 -18.26 30.60 -23.10
N GLU A 591 -17.89 31.43 -22.12
CA GLU A 591 -17.86 31.07 -20.71
C GLU A 591 -19.26 31.03 -20.07
N SER A 592 -20.25 31.77 -20.60
CA SER A 592 -21.62 31.76 -20.08
C SER A 592 -22.29 30.39 -20.17
N ALA A 593 -23.28 30.14 -19.30
CA ALA A 593 -24.14 28.95 -19.36
C ALA A 593 -24.62 28.62 -20.78
N ARG A 594 -25.08 29.62 -21.55
CA ARG A 594 -25.55 29.42 -22.93
C ARG A 594 -24.41 29.00 -23.89
N GLY A 595 -23.21 29.56 -23.73
CA GLY A 595 -22.04 29.17 -24.51
C GLY A 595 -21.58 27.75 -24.20
N GLN A 596 -21.53 27.40 -22.91
CA GLN A 596 -21.21 26.04 -22.45
C GLN A 596 -22.24 25.02 -22.96
N VAL A 597 -23.55 25.29 -22.80
CA VAL A 597 -24.63 24.43 -23.32
C VAL A 597 -24.54 24.25 -24.84
N ALA A 598 -24.17 25.29 -25.59
CA ALA A 598 -23.96 25.19 -27.04
C ALA A 598 -22.74 24.30 -27.38
N ALA A 599 -21.60 24.50 -26.72
CA ALA A 599 -20.39 23.70 -26.93
C ALA A 599 -20.58 22.22 -26.53
N LEU A 600 -21.35 21.95 -25.47
CA LEU A 600 -21.73 20.60 -25.03
C LEU A 600 -22.71 19.89 -25.99
N ARG A 601 -23.33 20.62 -26.93
CA ARG A 601 -24.23 20.08 -27.97
C ARG A 601 -23.60 19.97 -29.35
N ASP A 602 -22.49 20.68 -29.60
CA ASP A 602 -21.82 20.68 -30.90
C ASP A 602 -21.28 19.26 -31.24
N PRO A 603 -21.69 18.63 -32.36
CA PRO A 603 -21.16 17.34 -32.77
C PRO A 603 -19.67 17.36 -33.16
N ALA A 604 -19.10 18.52 -33.51
CA ALA A 604 -17.72 18.68 -33.93
C ALA A 604 -16.72 18.82 -32.77
N VAL A 605 -17.20 19.08 -31.53
CA VAL A 605 -16.34 19.26 -30.36
C VAL A 605 -15.98 17.90 -29.72
N ASP A 606 -14.70 17.70 -29.42
CA ASP A 606 -14.20 16.56 -28.64
C ASP A 606 -14.62 16.71 -27.16
N PRO A 607 -15.47 15.83 -26.60
CA PRO A 607 -15.87 15.91 -25.20
C PRO A 607 -14.72 15.64 -24.23
N VAL A 608 -13.66 14.94 -24.65
CA VAL A 608 -12.48 14.69 -23.80
C VAL A 608 -11.65 15.97 -23.68
N ALA A 609 -11.50 16.74 -24.76
CA ALA A 609 -10.93 18.08 -24.72
C ALA A 609 -11.80 18.98 -23.83
N LEU A 610 -13.06 19.21 -24.23
CA LEU A 610 -13.98 20.17 -23.60
C LEU A 610 -14.11 19.98 -22.08
N LEU A 611 -14.15 18.74 -21.59
CA LEU A 611 -14.34 18.43 -20.17
C LEU A 611 -13.04 18.42 -19.35
N ALA A 612 -11.89 18.13 -19.97
CA ALA A 612 -10.58 18.40 -19.36
C ALA A 612 -10.28 19.91 -19.32
N GLU A 613 -10.97 20.69 -20.15
CA GLU A 613 -10.66 22.08 -20.43
C GLU A 613 -11.52 23.06 -19.63
N SER A 614 -11.35 22.98 -18.32
CA SER A 614 -11.04 24.19 -17.52
C SER A 614 -12.13 25.26 -17.37
N HIS A 615 -13.36 25.05 -17.85
CA HIS A 615 -14.49 25.95 -17.62
C HIS A 615 -14.83 26.05 -16.11
N LEU A 616 -15.40 27.19 -15.67
CA LEU A 616 -16.26 27.17 -14.47
C LEU A 616 -17.62 26.68 -14.96
N TRP A 617 -17.93 25.42 -14.70
CA TRP A 617 -19.16 24.81 -15.19
C TRP A 617 -20.38 25.46 -14.54
N HIS A 618 -21.29 25.97 -15.38
CA HIS A 618 -22.61 26.46 -14.97
C HIS A 618 -23.52 25.28 -14.62
N TRP A 619 -23.17 24.54 -13.57
CA TRP A 619 -23.76 23.25 -13.23
C TRP A 619 -25.30 23.27 -13.14
N PRO A 620 -25.97 24.22 -12.45
CA PRO A 620 -27.43 24.27 -12.40
C PRO A 620 -28.08 24.46 -13.78
N GLU A 621 -27.55 25.36 -14.61
CA GLU A 621 -28.07 25.66 -15.94
C GLU A 621 -27.78 24.54 -16.95
N ILE A 622 -26.64 23.86 -16.82
CA ILE A 622 -26.29 22.66 -17.59
C ILE A 622 -27.24 21.52 -17.24
N LEU A 623 -27.50 21.28 -15.95
CA LEU A 623 -28.44 20.26 -15.51
C LEU A 623 -29.88 20.56 -15.95
N ALA A 624 -30.30 21.82 -15.91
CA ALA A 624 -31.58 22.25 -16.46
C ALA A 624 -31.66 21.99 -17.97
N ALA A 625 -30.62 22.39 -18.73
CA ALA A 625 -30.56 22.18 -20.18
C ALA A 625 -30.51 20.70 -20.58
N HIS A 626 -29.89 19.82 -19.77
CA HIS A 626 -29.92 18.37 -19.96
C HIS A 626 -31.33 17.79 -19.74
N ARG A 627 -32.05 18.29 -18.72
CA ARG A 627 -33.42 17.83 -18.41
C ARG A 627 -34.47 18.36 -19.39
N GLU A 628 -34.22 19.49 -20.04
CA GLU A 628 -35.04 20.03 -21.14
C GLU A 628 -34.80 19.29 -22.46
N GLU A 629 -33.53 19.13 -22.85
CA GLU A 629 -33.11 18.42 -24.07
C GLU A 629 -31.74 17.76 -23.81
N PRO A 630 -31.71 16.43 -23.59
CA PRO A 630 -30.52 15.70 -23.17
C PRO A 630 -29.31 15.90 -24.09
N PHE A 631 -28.19 16.34 -23.49
CA PHE A 631 -26.88 16.24 -24.12
C PHE A 631 -26.57 14.81 -24.53
N ARG A 632 -25.70 14.67 -25.53
CA ARG A 632 -25.09 13.40 -25.95
C ARG A 632 -24.57 12.61 -24.74
N ASP A 633 -24.80 11.31 -24.72
CA ASP A 633 -24.31 10.41 -23.66
C ASP A 633 -22.79 10.56 -23.43
N ASP A 634 -22.02 10.76 -24.50
CA ASP A 634 -20.56 10.82 -24.49
C ASP A 634 -19.97 12.14 -23.98
N VAL A 635 -20.82 13.15 -23.84
CA VAL A 635 -20.57 14.39 -23.11
C VAL A 635 -21.00 14.19 -21.65
N PHE A 636 -22.28 13.92 -21.40
CA PHE A 636 -22.85 14.01 -20.05
C PHE A 636 -22.38 12.88 -19.13
N GLY A 637 -22.22 11.65 -19.63
CA GLY A 637 -21.72 10.52 -18.83
C GLY A 637 -20.28 10.69 -18.32
N ARG A 638 -19.54 11.68 -18.85
CA ARG A 638 -18.19 12.03 -18.37
C ARG A 638 -18.20 13.06 -17.25
N PHE A 639 -19.32 13.74 -16.96
CA PHE A 639 -19.35 14.76 -15.91
C PHE A 639 -19.02 14.20 -14.52
N ALA A 640 -19.37 12.94 -14.22
CA ALA A 640 -18.95 12.25 -12.99
C ALA A 640 -17.41 12.19 -12.79
N HIS A 641 -16.61 12.37 -13.85
CA HIS A 641 -15.15 12.41 -13.79
C HIS A 641 -14.55 13.83 -13.81
N VAL A 642 -15.38 14.87 -13.81
CA VAL A 642 -14.93 16.27 -13.72
C VAL A 642 -14.85 16.67 -12.25
N ASP A 643 -13.70 17.21 -11.82
CA ASP A 643 -13.56 17.75 -10.46
C ASP A 643 -14.61 18.85 -10.22
N ASP A 644 -15.09 18.98 -8.98
CA ASP A 644 -16.20 19.85 -8.58
C ASP A 644 -17.58 19.50 -9.17
N CYS A 645 -17.76 18.36 -9.86
CA CYS A 645 -19.08 17.92 -10.33
C CYS A 645 -20.04 17.61 -9.16
N PRO A 646 -21.21 18.29 -9.04
CA PRO A 646 -22.20 18.10 -7.99
C PRO A 646 -22.75 16.68 -7.89
N ALA A 647 -23.26 16.32 -6.71
CA ALA A 647 -23.73 14.97 -6.41
C ALA A 647 -24.97 14.54 -7.22
N ASP A 648 -25.84 15.47 -7.60
CA ASP A 648 -27.01 15.21 -8.44
C ASP A 648 -26.63 15.03 -9.91
N ILE A 649 -25.78 15.91 -10.46
CA ILE A 649 -25.20 15.73 -11.81
C ILE A 649 -24.39 14.44 -11.88
N ARG A 650 -23.62 14.11 -10.85
CA ARG A 650 -22.88 12.84 -10.75
C ARG A 650 -23.83 11.65 -10.75
N ALA A 651 -24.88 11.66 -9.93
CA ALA A 651 -25.87 10.59 -9.87
C ALA A 651 -26.72 10.45 -11.14
N GLU A 652 -26.90 11.51 -11.94
CA GLU A 652 -27.49 11.43 -13.28
C GLU A 652 -26.46 10.98 -14.34
N SER A 653 -25.22 11.48 -14.29
CA SER A 653 -24.09 11.07 -15.14
C SER A 653 -23.78 9.58 -15.02
N GLU A 654 -23.91 8.99 -13.82
CA GLU A 654 -23.72 7.55 -13.55
C GLU A 654 -24.91 6.67 -14.00
N ARG A 655 -26.00 7.30 -14.46
CA ARG A 655 -27.11 6.65 -15.19
C ARG A 655 -26.98 6.83 -16.70
N VAL A 656 -26.29 7.88 -17.16
CA VAL A 656 -26.05 8.17 -18.57
C VAL A 656 -24.85 7.39 -19.12
N LEU A 657 -24.83 7.21 -20.44
CA LEU A 657 -24.43 5.93 -21.02
C LEU A 657 -22.96 5.83 -21.49
N VAL A 658 -22.02 6.64 -20.99
CA VAL A 658 -20.61 6.58 -21.45
C VAL A 658 -19.62 6.35 -20.31
N GLY A 659 -18.51 5.69 -20.68
CA GLY A 659 -17.81 4.73 -19.81
C GLY A 659 -18.49 3.36 -19.84
N LEU A 660 -19.81 3.32 -20.11
CA LEU A 660 -20.61 2.11 -20.17
C LEU A 660 -20.39 1.33 -21.48
N SER A 661 -20.28 0.00 -21.38
CA SER A 661 -20.22 -0.89 -22.54
C SER A 661 -21.56 -0.93 -23.28
N PRO A 662 -21.61 -1.32 -24.57
CA PRO A 662 -22.88 -1.56 -25.28
C PRO A 662 -23.82 -2.52 -24.54
N ALA A 663 -23.28 -3.40 -23.70
CA ALA A 663 -24.04 -4.26 -22.81
C ALA A 663 -24.72 -3.47 -21.68
N GLU A 664 -23.97 -2.74 -20.85
CA GLU A 664 -24.55 -1.89 -19.78
C GLU A 664 -25.61 -0.92 -20.31
N ARG A 665 -25.38 -0.36 -21.51
CA ARG A 665 -26.35 0.51 -22.20
C ARG A 665 -27.66 -0.20 -22.53
N ALA A 666 -27.61 -1.44 -23.00
CA ALA A 666 -28.80 -2.22 -23.29
C ALA A 666 -29.61 -2.53 -22.01
N ILE A 667 -28.94 -2.89 -20.92
CA ILE A 667 -29.61 -3.16 -19.62
C ILE A 667 -30.32 -1.89 -19.11
N LEU A 668 -29.65 -0.74 -19.15
CA LEU A 668 -30.27 0.55 -18.77
C LEU A 668 -31.41 0.97 -19.71
N GLY A 669 -31.35 0.60 -20.98
CA GLY A 669 -32.44 0.74 -21.95
C GLY A 669 -33.62 -0.22 -21.72
N GLY A 670 -33.65 -0.97 -20.61
CA GLY A 670 -34.72 -1.90 -20.26
C GLY A 670 -34.63 -3.28 -20.92
N ALA A 671 -33.50 -3.62 -21.56
CA ALA A 671 -33.28 -4.99 -22.02
C ALA A 671 -32.95 -5.91 -20.83
N GLU A 672 -33.49 -7.13 -20.87
CA GLU A 672 -33.25 -8.18 -19.88
C GLU A 672 -31.73 -8.43 -19.67
N SER A 673 -31.29 -8.36 -18.41
CA SER A 673 -29.87 -8.47 -18.02
C SER A 673 -29.22 -9.75 -18.54
N GLY A 674 -29.90 -10.89 -18.38
CA GLY A 674 -29.49 -12.18 -18.92
C GLY A 674 -29.35 -12.21 -20.45
N ALA A 675 -30.35 -11.73 -21.18
CA ALA A 675 -30.32 -11.67 -22.64
C ALA A 675 -29.24 -10.72 -23.19
N VAL A 676 -28.83 -9.72 -22.43
CA VAL A 676 -27.69 -8.85 -22.76
C VAL A 676 -26.36 -9.56 -22.47
N VAL A 677 -26.21 -10.18 -21.30
CA VAL A 677 -25.01 -10.92 -20.90
C VAL A 677 -24.69 -12.04 -21.89
N GLY A 678 -25.68 -12.85 -22.29
CA GLY A 678 -25.48 -13.92 -23.28
C GLY A 678 -25.03 -13.43 -24.67
N LYS A 679 -25.30 -12.17 -25.02
CA LYS A 679 -24.85 -11.54 -26.28
C LYS A 679 -23.42 -11.00 -26.20
N ASN A 680 -22.81 -10.90 -25.02
CA ASN A 680 -21.50 -10.28 -24.80
C ASN A 680 -20.54 -11.26 -24.08
N PRO A 681 -19.82 -12.13 -24.83
CA PRO A 681 -18.93 -13.13 -24.25
C PRO A 681 -17.82 -12.54 -23.35
N LEU A 682 -17.50 -13.26 -22.29
CA LEU A 682 -16.49 -12.91 -21.30
C LEU A 682 -15.08 -13.24 -21.81
N SER A 683 -14.32 -12.23 -22.21
CA SER A 683 -12.92 -12.43 -22.60
C SER A 683 -11.98 -12.58 -21.39
N HIS A 684 -10.71 -12.86 -21.66
CA HIS A 684 -9.70 -12.94 -20.61
C HIS A 684 -9.22 -11.57 -20.10
N ARG A 685 -9.49 -10.47 -20.81
CA ARG A 685 -9.03 -9.12 -20.45
C ARG A 685 -9.81 -8.56 -19.25
N TYR A 686 -9.18 -7.66 -18.50
CA TYR A 686 -9.78 -7.04 -17.31
C TYR A 686 -10.75 -5.91 -17.69
N GLU A 687 -10.36 -5.05 -18.63
CA GLU A 687 -11.15 -3.92 -19.13
C GLU A 687 -12.52 -4.36 -19.66
N GLU A 688 -12.55 -5.46 -20.42
CA GLU A 688 -13.75 -6.06 -21.00
C GLU A 688 -14.67 -6.74 -19.95
N ARG A 689 -14.22 -6.84 -18.68
CA ARG A 689 -15.01 -7.33 -17.53
C ARG A 689 -15.35 -6.22 -16.52
N ALA A 690 -14.75 -5.04 -16.63
CA ALA A 690 -15.02 -3.91 -15.74
C ALA A 690 -16.51 -3.48 -15.76
N TRP A 691 -17.18 -3.62 -16.91
CA TRP A 691 -18.61 -3.33 -17.05
C TRP A 691 -19.49 -4.22 -16.16
N ILE A 692 -19.07 -5.45 -15.89
CA ILE A 692 -19.83 -6.39 -15.04
C ILE A 692 -19.67 -6.02 -13.56
N ARG A 693 -18.44 -5.68 -13.12
CA ARG A 693 -18.23 -5.18 -11.74
C ARG A 693 -19.10 -3.94 -11.47
N ARG A 694 -19.23 -3.02 -12.44
CA ARG A 694 -20.13 -1.85 -12.34
C ARG A 694 -21.61 -2.26 -12.32
N ALA A 695 -22.06 -3.10 -13.26
CA ALA A 695 -23.46 -3.53 -13.33
C ALA A 695 -23.93 -4.25 -12.05
N LEU A 696 -23.08 -5.11 -11.47
CA LEU A 696 -23.31 -5.75 -10.17
C LEU A 696 -23.35 -4.71 -9.04
N THR A 697 -22.37 -3.81 -8.96
CA THR A 697 -22.30 -2.78 -7.90
C THR A 697 -23.51 -1.84 -7.92
N ALA A 698 -24.05 -1.55 -9.11
CA ALA A 698 -25.26 -0.75 -9.28
C ALA A 698 -26.57 -1.54 -9.14
N GLY A 699 -26.53 -2.84 -8.80
CA GLY A 699 -27.71 -3.71 -8.68
C GLY A 699 -28.46 -3.97 -9.99
N ARG A 700 -27.84 -3.66 -11.15
CA ARG A 700 -28.42 -3.78 -12.51
C ARG A 700 -28.26 -5.19 -13.11
N LEU A 701 -27.51 -6.04 -12.43
CA LEU A 701 -27.17 -7.41 -12.83
C LEU A 701 -27.05 -8.27 -11.58
N SER A 702 -27.46 -9.54 -11.64
CA SER A 702 -27.35 -10.49 -10.53
C SER A 702 -26.32 -11.61 -10.80
N THR A 703 -25.86 -12.29 -9.74
CA THR A 703 -25.04 -13.51 -9.87
C THR A 703 -25.81 -14.61 -10.62
N THR A 704 -27.14 -14.67 -10.44
CA THR A 704 -28.01 -15.60 -11.17
C THR A 704 -27.94 -15.35 -12.68
N ASP A 705 -27.99 -14.10 -13.12
CA ASP A 705 -27.90 -13.73 -14.54
C ASP A 705 -26.55 -14.17 -15.15
N LEU A 706 -25.46 -14.05 -14.36
CA LEU A 706 -24.13 -14.52 -14.79
C LEU A 706 -24.09 -16.05 -14.92
N LEU A 707 -24.65 -16.79 -13.95
CA LEU A 707 -24.68 -18.26 -14.00
C LEU A 707 -25.57 -18.81 -15.11
N LEU A 708 -26.73 -18.18 -15.35
CA LEU A 708 -27.69 -18.59 -16.37
C LEU A 708 -27.28 -18.19 -17.80
N HIS A 709 -26.55 -17.08 -17.98
CA HIS A 709 -26.35 -16.49 -19.31
C HIS A 709 -24.91 -16.09 -19.68
N ALA A 710 -23.98 -15.93 -18.73
CA ALA A 710 -22.62 -15.50 -19.08
C ALA A 710 -21.79 -16.65 -19.64
N ARG A 711 -21.18 -16.43 -20.80
CA ARG A 711 -20.40 -17.42 -21.56
C ARG A 711 -19.02 -16.89 -21.95
N PRO A 712 -18.00 -17.74 -22.16
CA PRO A 712 -17.99 -19.18 -21.90
C PRO A 712 -18.03 -19.47 -20.39
N ALA A 713 -18.43 -20.69 -20.01
CA ALA A 713 -18.63 -21.07 -18.60
C ALA A 713 -17.36 -20.88 -17.75
N VAL A 714 -16.17 -21.20 -18.28
CA VAL A 714 -14.87 -20.91 -17.67
C VAL A 714 -14.65 -19.42 -17.38
N GLY A 715 -15.12 -18.54 -18.27
CA GLY A 715 -15.06 -17.09 -18.10
C GLY A 715 -15.95 -16.60 -16.94
N ALA A 716 -17.15 -17.19 -16.82
CA ALA A 716 -18.15 -16.84 -15.81
C ALA A 716 -17.75 -17.32 -14.42
N LEU A 717 -17.35 -18.59 -14.28
CA LEU A 717 -16.89 -19.16 -13.01
C LEU A 717 -15.66 -18.42 -12.47
N ARG A 718 -14.68 -18.11 -13.33
CA ARG A 718 -13.52 -17.29 -12.93
C ARG A 718 -13.93 -15.90 -12.46
N LEU A 719 -14.85 -15.22 -13.16
CA LEU A 719 -15.32 -13.89 -12.73
C LEU A 719 -16.07 -13.96 -11.39
N ILE A 720 -16.84 -15.02 -11.15
CA ILE A 720 -17.52 -15.26 -9.88
C ILE A 720 -16.51 -15.52 -8.75
N GLY A 721 -15.43 -16.27 -9.01
CA GLY A 721 -14.31 -16.43 -8.06
C GLY A 721 -13.62 -15.10 -7.73
N GLU A 722 -13.26 -14.32 -8.74
CA GLU A 722 -12.63 -12.99 -8.57
C GLU A 722 -13.52 -12.06 -7.72
N LEU A 723 -14.85 -12.10 -7.91
CA LEU A 723 -15.83 -11.35 -7.12
C LEU A 723 -16.07 -11.91 -5.70
N ILE A 724 -15.72 -13.16 -5.46
CA ILE A 724 -15.83 -13.82 -4.15
C ILE A 724 -14.57 -13.56 -3.29
N GLU A 725 -13.41 -13.39 -3.91
CA GLU A 725 -12.15 -12.97 -3.27
C GLU A 725 -12.07 -11.45 -3.07
N ASP A 726 -12.47 -10.66 -4.08
CA ASP A 726 -12.46 -9.18 -4.08
C ASP A 726 -13.89 -8.62 -4.31
N PRO A 727 -14.80 -8.74 -3.32
CA PRO A 727 -16.18 -8.30 -3.45
C PRO A 727 -16.28 -6.77 -3.50
N PRO A 728 -16.83 -6.17 -4.58
CA PRO A 728 -17.14 -4.74 -4.58
C PRO A 728 -18.26 -4.42 -3.56
N PRO A 729 -18.39 -3.17 -3.08
CA PRO A 729 -19.13 -2.84 -1.85
C PRO A 729 -20.63 -3.22 -1.75
N ALA A 730 -21.27 -3.59 -2.86
CA ALA A 730 -22.67 -4.02 -2.93
C ALA A 730 -22.85 -5.50 -3.35
N PHE A 731 -21.77 -6.27 -3.49
CA PHE A 731 -21.82 -7.66 -3.93
C PHE A 731 -21.79 -8.65 -2.75
N ASP A 732 -22.85 -9.46 -2.64
CA ASP A 732 -22.97 -10.50 -1.62
C ASP A 732 -22.24 -11.79 -2.05
N ALA A 733 -20.98 -11.90 -1.65
CA ALA A 733 -20.15 -13.08 -1.91
C ALA A 733 -20.61 -14.36 -1.18
N ALA A 734 -21.46 -14.27 -0.14
CA ALA A 734 -22.02 -15.44 0.52
C ALA A 734 -23.20 -15.99 -0.30
N ARG A 735 -24.12 -15.12 -0.72
CA ARG A 735 -25.21 -15.45 -1.64
C ARG A 735 -24.70 -15.90 -3.01
N ALA A 736 -23.59 -15.33 -3.49
CA ALA A 736 -22.96 -15.78 -4.74
C ALA A 736 -22.51 -17.25 -4.67
N ARG A 737 -21.79 -17.64 -3.59
CA ARG A 737 -21.43 -19.05 -3.33
C ARG A 737 -22.68 -19.93 -3.26
N ALA A 738 -23.67 -19.55 -2.44
CA ALA A 738 -24.90 -20.32 -2.25
C ALA A 738 -25.68 -20.54 -3.56
N THR A 739 -25.81 -19.51 -4.40
CA THR A 739 -26.53 -19.61 -5.69
C THR A 739 -25.84 -20.59 -6.65
N LEU A 740 -24.50 -20.60 -6.69
CA LEU A 740 -23.76 -21.59 -7.48
C LEU A 740 -23.90 -23.00 -6.89
N SER A 741 -23.73 -23.17 -5.57
CA SER A 741 -23.89 -24.46 -4.89
C SER A 741 -25.29 -25.06 -5.04
N ASP A 742 -26.34 -24.26 -4.95
CA ASP A 742 -27.71 -24.75 -5.08
C ASP A 742 -28.05 -25.13 -6.53
N MET A 743 -27.56 -24.36 -7.52
CA MET A 743 -27.68 -24.73 -8.94
C MET A 743 -26.95 -26.04 -9.23
N VAL A 744 -25.71 -26.16 -8.77
CA VAL A 744 -24.87 -27.36 -8.91
C VAL A 744 -25.53 -28.58 -8.25
N ARG A 745 -25.99 -28.45 -6.99
CA ARG A 745 -26.66 -29.53 -6.25
C ARG A 745 -28.00 -29.93 -6.87
N HIS A 746 -28.71 -29.01 -7.51
CA HIS A 746 -29.98 -29.30 -8.16
C HIS A 746 -29.81 -29.97 -9.54
N THR A 747 -28.78 -29.61 -10.31
CA THR A 747 -28.58 -30.13 -11.68
C THR A 747 -27.68 -31.36 -11.75
N LEU A 748 -26.57 -31.41 -11.02
CA LEU A 748 -25.67 -32.57 -10.98
C LEU A 748 -25.96 -33.48 -9.78
N GLY A 749 -26.39 -32.90 -8.66
CA GLY A 749 -26.56 -33.61 -7.40
C GLY A 749 -25.28 -34.36 -7.01
N THR A 750 -25.44 -35.64 -6.70
CA THR A 750 -24.34 -36.57 -6.40
C THR A 750 -23.91 -37.43 -7.60
N ASP A 751 -24.36 -37.11 -8.84
CA ASP A 751 -23.96 -37.87 -10.02
C ASP A 751 -22.52 -37.54 -10.42
N GLN A 752 -21.63 -38.47 -10.05
CA GLN A 752 -20.19 -38.35 -10.25
C GLN A 752 -19.82 -38.23 -11.73
N ASP A 753 -20.51 -38.92 -12.63
CA ASP A 753 -20.19 -38.88 -14.07
C ASP A 753 -20.56 -37.52 -14.67
N ALA A 754 -21.71 -36.97 -14.28
CA ALA A 754 -22.12 -35.63 -14.69
C ALA A 754 -21.14 -34.57 -14.17
N TRP A 755 -20.62 -34.75 -12.94
CA TRP A 755 -19.52 -33.93 -12.40
C TRP A 755 -18.22 -34.03 -13.21
N ILE A 756 -17.77 -35.25 -13.51
CA ILE A 756 -16.56 -35.50 -14.31
C ILE A 756 -16.69 -34.87 -15.70
N LEU A 757 -17.87 -35.01 -16.33
CA LEU A 757 -18.15 -34.46 -17.65
C LEU A 757 -18.22 -32.94 -17.64
N ALA A 758 -18.89 -32.32 -16.65
CA ALA A 758 -18.95 -30.87 -16.51
C ALA A 758 -17.56 -30.25 -16.38
N VAL A 759 -16.70 -30.82 -15.53
CA VAL A 759 -15.32 -30.31 -15.34
C VAL A 759 -14.46 -30.51 -16.61
N ARG A 760 -14.62 -31.62 -17.33
CA ARG A 760 -13.89 -31.88 -18.59
C ARG A 760 -14.32 -30.95 -19.73
N LEU A 761 -15.60 -30.57 -19.79
CA LEU A 761 -16.12 -29.67 -20.82
C LEU A 761 -15.77 -28.18 -20.58
N LEU A 762 -15.31 -27.78 -19.39
CA LEU A 762 -15.13 -26.36 -19.01
C LEU A 762 -14.37 -25.48 -20.01
N ASP A 763 -13.33 -26.02 -20.66
CA ASP A 763 -12.47 -25.28 -21.59
C ASP A 763 -13.13 -25.08 -22.97
N GLU A 764 -13.84 -26.10 -23.47
CA GLU A 764 -14.47 -26.11 -24.79
C GLU A 764 -15.93 -25.60 -24.78
N PHE A 765 -16.52 -25.38 -23.59
CA PHE A 765 -17.95 -25.04 -23.46
C PHE A 765 -18.23 -23.54 -23.63
N ASP A 766 -18.50 -23.15 -24.88
CA ASP A 766 -18.93 -21.82 -25.33
C ASP A 766 -20.30 -21.34 -24.79
N GLY A 767 -20.99 -22.15 -23.97
CA GLY A 767 -22.27 -21.80 -23.32
C GLY A 767 -22.12 -21.26 -21.89
N PRO A 768 -23.25 -20.92 -21.23
CA PRO A 768 -23.26 -20.49 -19.84
C PRO A 768 -23.15 -21.65 -18.83
N VAL A 769 -22.85 -21.34 -17.57
CA VAL A 769 -22.64 -22.32 -16.50
C VAL A 769 -23.86 -23.25 -16.32
N ALA A 770 -25.07 -22.70 -16.29
CA ALA A 770 -26.29 -23.50 -16.19
C ALA A 770 -26.46 -24.50 -17.35
N ALA A 771 -26.08 -24.12 -18.57
CA ALA A 771 -26.15 -25.01 -19.73
C ALA A 771 -25.03 -26.05 -19.73
N LEU A 772 -23.86 -25.76 -19.17
CA LEU A 772 -22.78 -26.74 -18.95
C LEU A 772 -23.25 -27.84 -18.00
N LEU A 773 -23.81 -27.45 -16.85
CA LEU A 773 -24.34 -28.36 -15.84
C LEU A 773 -25.47 -29.21 -16.42
N ALA A 774 -26.42 -28.60 -17.13
CA ALA A 774 -27.52 -29.31 -17.77
C ALA A 774 -27.03 -30.28 -18.84
N THR A 775 -26.12 -29.87 -19.73
CA THR A 775 -25.55 -30.75 -20.76
C THR A 775 -24.88 -31.98 -20.14
N ALA A 776 -24.12 -31.80 -19.06
CA ALA A 776 -23.47 -32.91 -18.39
C ALA A 776 -24.47 -33.87 -17.70
N ALA A 777 -25.53 -33.32 -17.10
CA ALA A 777 -26.65 -34.08 -16.52
C ALA A 777 -27.42 -34.89 -17.58
N THR A 778 -27.86 -34.25 -18.68
CA THR A 778 -28.62 -34.88 -19.76
C THR A 778 -27.80 -35.98 -20.45
N VAL A 779 -26.51 -35.76 -20.72
CA VAL A 779 -25.63 -36.75 -21.38
C VAL A 779 -25.40 -37.98 -20.51
N MET A 780 -25.38 -37.84 -19.18
CA MET A 780 -25.29 -38.98 -18.26
C MET A 780 -26.66 -39.60 -17.90
N GLY A 781 -27.76 -39.01 -18.38
CA GLY A 781 -29.11 -39.57 -18.26
C GLY A 781 -29.77 -39.36 -16.89
N THR A 782 -29.43 -38.27 -16.17
CA THR A 782 -30.00 -38.00 -14.84
C THR A 782 -31.45 -37.47 -14.86
N GLU A 783 -31.99 -37.10 -16.02
CA GLU A 783 -33.35 -36.54 -16.22
C GLU A 783 -34.52 -37.55 -15.96
N GLY A 784 -34.31 -38.60 -15.15
CA GLY A 784 -35.27 -39.68 -14.95
C GLY A 784 -35.08 -40.52 -13.68
N ARG A 785 -34.63 -39.92 -12.58
CA ARG A 785 -34.52 -40.56 -11.25
C ARG A 785 -35.11 -39.69 -10.15
#